data_AF-A0A437C7W8-F1
#
_entry.id   AF-A0A437C7W8-F1
#
_cell.length_a   1.000
_cell.length_b   1.000
_cell.length_c   1.000
_cell.angle_alpha   90.00
_cell.angle_beta   90.00
_cell.angle_gamma   90.00
#
_symmetry.space_group_name_H-M   'P 1'
#
loop_
_entity.id
_entity.type
_entity.pdbx_description
1 polymer ?
#
loop_
_entity_poly.entity_id
_entity_poly.type
_entity_poly.pdbx_seq_one_letter_code
_entity_poly.pdbx_strand_id
1 'polypeptide(L)'
;MFGFKISVIHLQLKKAELEAMAKHNIRLLICIVLSLIVYIITMVFSVLAGPGISPFSSSTGNVSDEFVTQITPSGWTFSIWGIIYVALALVLLYILSGLFRKNAYGYVYCSPAVLQYGFFSAWCLNLAINTGWLFLWDRRVMPAALAFLILIALTNYAVIFFSCWGLHKYGAWLNKYHKVDLWLHRVLIQNGVAIYATWTTIASLINLNIVLVYDAGVSSTDASTIALSILTVVLVVWFILENSVLDKHVRLILSIYPVVIWALTGVYTKTYNPAAPTRNNIFIVSLLGISCLLFVVRLLLVVWRQIKKPLYRDAERIEEIRNTCLPPRVTATLQYITASSIPCPLTSPRHATLLIQGGSTPANPMMGKHNFFRLGAVAVSFAFFVISLVFNVLSVFGAGPYLTTTANVSAVFDTLLTPPGWTFSIWGVIYIWLAAMNVYIVAGLFRKNESGYTYCSPPVLPYGFFACWCLNQCFNIAWLLVWDRGMMIPALVFLILLVATNYSMIFFCCRGLHIYGAWLKKYCKRDLWLIRALVQNGVMVYTTWTTIATLLNLTIVLVYDANMSPVDAATVSYSLLSVLLVVWFALENTILDKHVRYILITYVVVIWALAGNINKNYDAKSPGRIGIFIAVLLAVSCVLFVIRIILVVWRHFKKPLYEDAGPEAMEVMDISKKDKKIFR
;
A
#
# COMPACT_ATOMS: atom_id res chain seq x y z
N MET A 1 -45.09 -17.99 33.77
CA MET A 1 -45.09 -16.88 32.79
C MET A 1 -44.20 -15.69 33.16
N PHE A 2 -43.87 -15.44 34.43
CA PHE A 2 -43.07 -14.27 34.85
C PHE A 2 -41.54 -14.37 34.58
N GLY A 3 -40.93 -15.56 34.73
CA GLY A 3 -39.48 -15.72 34.53
C GLY A 3 -38.99 -15.56 33.09
N PHE A 4 -39.82 -15.85 32.09
CA PHE A 4 -39.47 -15.70 30.67
C PHE A 4 -39.48 -14.23 30.23
N LYS A 5 -40.35 -13.40 30.81
CA LYS A 5 -40.38 -11.95 30.55
C LYS A 5 -39.15 -11.23 31.10
N ILE A 6 -38.64 -11.62 32.29
CA ILE A 6 -37.46 -11.00 32.89
C ILE A 6 -36.18 -11.33 32.12
N SER A 7 -36.02 -12.57 31.65
CA SER A 7 -34.88 -12.99 30.82
C SER A 7 -34.84 -12.26 29.47
N VAL A 8 -36.01 -12.11 28.81
CA VAL A 8 -36.12 -11.35 27.56
C VAL A 8 -35.86 -9.86 27.79
N ILE A 9 -36.37 -9.27 28.87
CA ILE A 9 -36.11 -7.86 29.22
C ILE A 9 -34.62 -7.63 29.52
N HIS A 10 -33.95 -8.55 30.23
CA HIS A 10 -32.53 -8.44 30.52
C HIS A 10 -31.67 -8.63 29.26
N LEU A 11 -32.07 -9.51 28.34
CA LEU A 11 -31.40 -9.68 27.04
C LEU A 11 -31.61 -8.47 26.11
N GLN A 12 -32.81 -7.87 26.13
CA GLN A 12 -33.16 -6.67 25.36
C GLN A 12 -32.49 -5.43 25.94
N LEU A 13 -32.37 -5.30 27.26
CA LEU A 13 -31.60 -4.24 27.93
C LEU A 13 -30.11 -4.38 27.63
N LYS A 14 -29.55 -5.60 27.69
CA LYS A 14 -28.14 -5.83 27.37
C LYS A 14 -27.84 -5.62 25.88
N LYS A 15 -28.79 -5.96 25.00
CA LYS A 15 -28.73 -5.64 23.57
C LYS A 15 -28.85 -4.14 23.32
N ALA A 16 -29.74 -3.44 24.03
CA ALA A 16 -29.88 -1.99 23.98
C ALA A 16 -28.66 -1.25 24.57
N GLU A 17 -28.00 -1.78 25.59
CA GLU A 17 -26.74 -1.26 26.14
C GLU A 17 -25.54 -1.52 25.22
N LEU A 18 -25.48 -2.70 24.57
CA LEU A 18 -24.49 -3.03 23.53
C LEU A 18 -24.71 -2.20 22.25
N GLU A 19 -25.97 -1.93 21.89
CA GLU A 19 -26.34 -1.05 20.77
C GLU A 19 -26.11 0.43 21.11
N ALA A 20 -26.29 0.84 22.36
CA ALA A 20 -25.99 2.20 22.84
C ALA A 20 -24.50 2.52 22.92
N MET A 21 -23.61 1.51 23.01
CA MET A 21 -22.15 1.69 23.09
C MET A 21 -21.44 1.82 21.73
N ALA A 22 -22.12 1.60 20.60
CA ALA A 22 -21.53 1.76 19.27
C ALA A 22 -21.61 3.22 18.74
N LYS A 23 -21.46 4.22 19.61
CA LYS A 23 -21.51 5.63 19.21
C LYS A 23 -20.22 6.05 18.51
N HIS A 24 -20.36 6.64 17.32
CA HIS A 24 -19.25 7.32 16.66
C HIS A 24 -18.73 8.45 17.54
N ASN A 25 -17.42 8.49 17.78
CA ASN A 25 -16.77 9.69 18.29
C ASN A 25 -16.70 10.71 17.14
N ILE A 26 -17.66 11.63 17.10
CA ILE A 26 -17.80 12.65 16.03
C ILE A 26 -16.56 13.53 15.95
N ARG A 27 -15.95 13.91 17.08
CA ARG A 27 -14.75 14.75 17.10
C ARG A 27 -13.58 14.04 16.44
N LEU A 28 -13.37 12.77 16.77
CA LEU A 28 -12.31 11.97 16.17
C LEU A 28 -12.58 11.66 14.69
N LEU A 29 -13.84 11.47 14.31
CA LEU A 29 -14.26 11.34 12.92
C LEU A 29 -13.92 12.60 12.11
N ILE A 30 -14.22 13.79 12.66
CA ILE A 30 -13.86 15.08 12.05
C ILE A 30 -12.33 15.15 11.85
N CYS A 31 -11.54 14.76 12.85
CA CYS A 31 -10.08 14.72 12.70
C CYS A 31 -9.63 13.80 11.56
N ILE A 32 -10.21 12.59 11.44
CA ILE A 32 -9.89 11.64 10.37
C ILE A 32 -10.24 12.22 8.98
N VAL A 33 -11.42 12.82 8.86
CA VAL A 33 -11.88 13.44 7.60
C VAL A 33 -10.99 14.64 7.24
N LEU A 34 -10.64 15.48 8.20
CA LEU A 34 -9.70 16.59 7.97
C LEU A 34 -8.32 16.08 7.54
N SER A 35 -7.80 15.02 8.15
CA SER A 35 -6.52 14.42 7.73
C SER A 35 -6.55 13.87 6.32
N LEU A 36 -7.69 13.32 5.87
CA LEU A 36 -7.89 12.91 4.49
C LEU A 36 -7.91 14.12 3.54
N ILE A 37 -8.66 15.17 3.88
CA ILE A 37 -8.76 16.39 3.05
C ILE A 37 -7.39 17.05 2.90
N VAL A 38 -6.67 17.25 4.00
CA VAL A 38 -5.34 17.87 3.99
C VAL A 38 -4.37 17.01 3.18
N TYR A 39 -4.43 15.68 3.32
CA TYR A 39 -3.62 14.78 2.49
C TYR A 39 -3.92 14.93 0.99
N ILE A 40 -5.19 14.97 0.59
CA ILE A 40 -5.57 15.16 -0.82
C ILE A 40 -5.03 16.49 -1.34
N ILE A 41 -5.19 17.57 -0.57
CA ILE A 41 -4.67 18.90 -0.92
C ILE A 41 -3.15 18.84 -1.11
N THR A 42 -2.42 18.26 -0.15
CA THR A 42 -0.96 18.12 -0.27
C THR A 42 -0.58 17.30 -1.48
N MET A 43 -1.25 16.17 -1.76
CA MET A 43 -0.94 15.36 -2.96
C MET A 43 -1.18 16.13 -4.26
N VAL A 44 -2.25 16.92 -4.35
CA VAL A 44 -2.51 17.78 -5.51
C VAL A 44 -1.35 18.75 -5.70
N PHE A 45 -0.95 19.48 -4.65
CA PHE A 45 0.17 20.41 -4.75
C PHE A 45 1.50 19.70 -5.02
N SER A 46 1.76 18.52 -4.46
CA SER A 46 2.96 17.74 -4.76
C SER A 46 3.02 17.29 -6.22
N VAL A 47 1.89 16.86 -6.80
CA VAL A 47 1.80 16.48 -8.21
C VAL A 47 1.96 17.68 -9.14
N LEU A 48 1.47 18.85 -8.75
CA LEU A 48 1.66 20.10 -9.52
C LEU A 48 3.10 20.61 -9.41
N ALA A 49 3.70 20.55 -8.22
CA ALA A 49 5.06 21.01 -7.97
C ALA A 49 6.12 20.17 -8.69
N GLY A 50 5.91 18.85 -8.78
CA GLY A 50 6.84 17.92 -9.44
C GLY A 50 7.30 18.40 -10.82
N PRO A 51 6.40 18.64 -11.79
CA PRO A 51 6.71 19.19 -13.11
C PRO A 51 6.73 20.73 -13.18
N GLY A 52 6.35 21.45 -12.12
CA GLY A 52 6.27 22.92 -12.14
C GLY A 52 5.01 23.47 -12.82
N ILE A 53 3.87 22.80 -12.63
CA ILE A 53 2.57 23.25 -13.12
C ILE A 53 2.00 24.29 -12.15
N SER A 54 1.31 25.31 -12.69
CA SER A 54 0.64 26.36 -11.92
C SER A 54 -0.12 25.79 -10.70
N PRO A 55 0.09 26.34 -9.49
CA PRO A 55 0.69 27.65 -9.18
C PRO A 55 2.23 27.69 -9.06
N PHE A 56 2.92 26.58 -9.37
CA PHE A 56 4.37 26.52 -9.36
C PHE A 56 4.96 27.06 -10.67
N SER A 57 6.14 27.65 -10.57
CA SER A 57 6.86 28.28 -11.68
C SER A 57 8.03 27.44 -12.18
N SER A 58 8.50 26.50 -11.36
CA SER A 58 9.60 25.58 -11.69
C SER A 58 9.31 24.20 -11.15
N SER A 59 9.81 23.17 -11.85
CA SER A 59 9.81 21.81 -11.32
C SER A 59 10.65 21.76 -10.05
N THR A 60 10.29 20.91 -9.10
CA THR A 60 11.08 20.71 -7.88
C THR A 60 12.52 20.27 -8.18
N GLY A 61 12.71 19.53 -9.27
CA GLY A 61 14.02 19.14 -9.81
C GLY A 61 14.84 20.32 -10.30
N ASN A 62 14.25 21.22 -11.11
CA ASN A 62 14.95 22.39 -11.64
C ASN A 62 15.44 23.31 -10.51
N VAL A 63 14.63 23.54 -9.48
CA VAL A 63 15.08 24.28 -8.30
C VAL A 63 16.26 23.55 -7.63
N SER A 64 16.20 22.23 -7.47
CA SER A 64 17.30 21.46 -6.89
C SER A 64 18.59 21.55 -7.70
N ASP A 65 18.50 21.70 -9.02
CA ASP A 65 19.65 21.81 -9.92
C ASP A 65 20.31 23.20 -9.87
N GLU A 66 19.62 24.23 -9.33
CA GLU A 66 20.21 25.54 -9.04
C GLU A 66 21.11 25.50 -7.79
N PHE A 67 20.81 24.62 -6.84
CA PHE A 67 21.46 24.55 -5.53
C PHE A 67 22.29 23.27 -5.34
N VAL A 68 23.25 23.03 -6.23
CA VAL A 68 24.14 21.85 -6.17
C VAL A 68 25.22 22.00 -5.10
N THR A 69 25.29 21.02 -4.21
CA THR A 69 26.29 20.90 -3.13
C THR A 69 26.98 19.54 -3.18
N GLN A 70 28.06 19.34 -2.42
CA GLN A 70 28.75 18.03 -2.38
C GLN A 70 27.93 16.92 -1.70
N ILE A 71 26.79 17.24 -1.10
CA ILE A 71 25.84 16.24 -0.58
C ILE A 71 24.50 16.23 -1.32
N THR A 72 24.37 16.97 -2.43
CA THR A 72 23.17 16.86 -3.26
C THR A 72 23.11 15.44 -3.84
N PRO A 73 22.05 14.68 -3.56
CA PRO A 73 21.95 13.31 -4.04
C PRO A 73 21.59 13.25 -5.53
N SER A 74 21.83 12.10 -6.13
CA SER A 74 21.38 11.78 -7.50
C SER A 74 19.86 11.85 -7.63
N GLY A 75 19.37 12.21 -8.82
CA GLY A 75 17.94 12.47 -9.07
C GLY A 75 17.01 11.31 -8.67
N TRP A 76 17.46 10.07 -8.85
CA TRP A 76 16.66 8.88 -8.47
C TRP A 76 16.36 8.82 -6.97
N THR A 77 17.21 9.42 -6.12
CA THR A 77 17.06 9.43 -4.67
C THR A 77 15.75 10.10 -4.26
N PHE A 78 15.29 11.09 -5.03
CA PHE A 78 14.04 11.81 -4.78
C PHE A 78 12.77 10.99 -5.09
N SER A 79 12.88 9.81 -5.70
CA SER A 79 11.74 8.89 -5.84
C SER A 79 11.19 8.40 -4.50
N ILE A 80 11.96 8.58 -3.41
CA ILE A 80 11.52 8.36 -2.03
C ILE A 80 10.27 9.18 -1.67
N TRP A 81 10.04 10.34 -2.29
CA TRP A 81 8.79 11.08 -2.11
C TRP A 81 7.57 10.26 -2.56
N GLY A 82 7.69 9.53 -3.67
CA GLY A 82 6.66 8.57 -4.09
C GLY A 82 6.44 7.48 -3.04
N ILE A 83 7.51 6.91 -2.49
CA ILE A 83 7.44 5.89 -1.41
C ILE A 83 6.74 6.47 -0.18
N ILE A 84 7.08 7.70 0.22
CA ILE A 84 6.47 8.41 1.35
C ILE A 84 4.98 8.63 1.10
N TYR A 85 4.59 9.19 -0.04
CA TYR A 85 3.20 9.48 -0.35
C TYR A 85 2.33 8.22 -0.37
N VAL A 86 2.88 7.10 -0.85
CA VAL A 86 2.24 5.79 -0.81
C VAL A 86 2.11 5.29 0.63
N ALA A 87 3.18 5.36 1.42
CA ALA A 87 3.14 4.95 2.82
C ALA A 87 2.09 5.76 3.60
N LEU A 88 2.01 7.07 3.38
CA LEU A 88 1.00 7.94 3.98
C LEU A 88 -0.42 7.60 3.49
N ALA A 89 -0.60 7.25 2.21
CA ALA A 89 -1.87 6.74 1.68
C ALA A 89 -2.31 5.47 2.42
N LEU A 90 -1.39 4.51 2.60
CA LEU A 90 -1.66 3.25 3.29
C LEU A 90 -2.01 3.47 4.76
N VAL A 91 -1.37 4.45 5.42
CA VAL A 91 -1.74 4.89 6.77
C VAL A 91 -3.18 5.39 6.81
N LEU A 92 -3.55 6.30 5.90
CA LEU A 92 -4.92 6.81 5.83
C LEU A 92 -5.94 5.72 5.50
N LEU A 93 -5.62 4.82 4.58
CA LEU A 93 -6.48 3.68 4.24
C LEU A 93 -6.69 2.76 5.46
N TYR A 94 -5.64 2.48 6.23
CA TYR A 94 -5.75 1.73 7.48
C TYR A 94 -6.66 2.46 8.49
N ILE A 95 -6.48 3.77 8.68
CA ILE A 95 -7.29 4.59 9.58
C ILE A 95 -8.76 4.61 9.14
N LEU A 96 -9.03 4.89 7.86
CA LEU A 96 -10.37 4.92 7.27
C LEU A 96 -11.05 3.56 7.34
N SER A 97 -10.31 2.47 7.19
CA SER A 97 -10.86 1.12 7.39
C SER A 97 -11.44 0.96 8.81
N GLY A 98 -10.86 1.64 9.81
CA GLY A 98 -11.33 1.65 11.19
C GLY A 98 -12.74 2.22 11.37
N LEU A 99 -13.21 3.05 10.43
CA LEU A 99 -14.59 3.56 10.41
C LEU A 99 -15.61 2.45 10.07
N PHE A 100 -15.16 1.40 9.37
CA PHE A 100 -15.99 0.30 8.89
C PHE A 100 -15.69 -1.05 9.57
N ARG A 101 -14.75 -1.07 10.52
CA ARG A 101 -14.36 -2.24 11.30
C ARG A 101 -14.85 -2.08 12.74
N LYS A 102 -15.50 -3.12 13.27
CA LYS A 102 -15.98 -3.19 14.66
C LYS A 102 -15.22 -4.27 15.43
N ASN A 103 -15.02 -4.03 16.71
CA ASN A 103 -14.57 -5.02 17.68
C ASN A 103 -15.59 -5.13 18.82
N ALA A 104 -15.26 -5.88 19.88
CA ALA A 104 -16.15 -6.12 21.02
C ALA A 104 -16.61 -4.84 21.74
N TYR A 105 -15.92 -3.71 21.56
CA TYR A 105 -16.15 -2.45 22.27
C TYR A 105 -16.68 -1.33 21.35
N GLY A 106 -16.93 -1.61 20.07
CA GLY A 106 -17.43 -0.63 19.10
C GLY A 106 -16.54 -0.51 17.86
N TYR A 107 -16.50 0.68 17.26
CA TYR A 107 -15.68 0.90 16.07
C TYR A 107 -14.18 0.93 16.42
N VAL A 108 -13.36 0.30 15.59
CA VAL A 108 -11.91 0.12 15.83
C VAL A 108 -11.20 1.47 15.96
N TYR A 109 -11.68 2.53 15.30
CA TYR A 109 -11.07 3.85 15.40
C TYR A 109 -11.27 4.55 16.75
N CYS A 110 -12.31 4.18 17.53
CA CYS A 110 -12.61 4.83 18.81
C CYS A 110 -12.47 3.89 20.03
N SER A 111 -12.51 2.57 19.85
CA SER A 111 -12.61 1.62 20.95
C SER A 111 -11.61 0.45 20.82
N PRO A 112 -10.31 0.59 21.14
CA PRO A 112 -9.67 1.79 21.66
C PRO A 112 -9.20 2.74 20.54
N ALA A 113 -9.25 4.04 20.81
CA ALA A 113 -8.61 5.05 19.99
C ALA A 113 -7.08 4.97 20.13
N VAL A 114 -6.47 4.01 19.44
CA VAL A 114 -5.01 3.80 19.42
C VAL A 114 -4.31 5.06 18.90
N LEU A 115 -4.89 5.69 17.87
CA LEU A 115 -4.46 7.00 17.37
C LEU A 115 -5.28 8.10 18.02
N GLN A 116 -4.60 8.97 18.75
CA GLN A 116 -5.21 10.04 19.54
C GLN A 116 -5.31 11.34 18.72
N TYR A 117 -6.04 12.33 19.22
CA TYR A 117 -6.15 13.65 18.57
C TYR A 117 -4.79 14.26 18.22
N GLY A 118 -3.80 14.12 19.09
CA GLY A 118 -2.43 14.60 18.83
C GLY A 118 -1.82 14.01 17.56
N PHE A 119 -2.09 12.75 17.23
CA PHE A 119 -1.63 12.14 15.98
C PHE A 119 -2.21 12.87 14.77
N PHE A 120 -3.53 13.09 14.75
CA PHE A 120 -4.21 13.75 13.64
C PHE A 120 -3.86 15.22 13.52
N SER A 121 -3.72 15.93 14.64
CA SER A 121 -3.27 17.32 14.65
C SER A 121 -1.84 17.47 14.13
N ALA A 122 -0.91 16.62 14.59
CA ALA A 122 0.47 16.61 14.11
C ALA A 122 0.55 16.22 12.63
N TRP A 123 -0.29 15.28 12.17
CA TRP A 123 -0.41 14.88 10.77
C TRP A 123 -0.88 16.04 9.89
N CYS A 124 -1.99 16.70 10.24
CA CYS A 124 -2.52 17.82 9.47
C CYS A 124 -1.52 18.99 9.44
N LEU A 125 -0.91 19.31 10.59
CA LEU A 125 0.10 20.35 10.67
C LEU A 125 1.32 20.01 9.79
N ASN A 126 1.81 18.78 9.85
CA ASN A 126 2.92 18.32 9.02
C ASN A 126 2.65 18.51 7.53
N LEU A 127 1.48 18.08 7.06
CA LEU A 127 1.12 18.16 5.64
C LEU A 127 0.84 19.60 5.18
N ALA A 128 0.29 20.44 6.05
CA ALA A 128 0.16 21.87 5.78
C ALA A 128 1.53 22.53 5.63
N ILE A 129 2.48 22.21 6.51
CA ILE A 129 3.87 22.68 6.41
C ILE A 129 4.53 22.09 5.16
N ASN A 130 4.31 20.82 4.81
CA ASN A 130 4.82 20.23 3.57
C ASN A 130 4.33 21.00 2.33
N THR A 131 3.04 21.37 2.33
CA THR A 131 2.48 22.18 1.25
C THR A 131 3.12 23.56 1.20
N GLY A 132 3.29 24.23 2.34
CA GLY A 132 3.99 25.52 2.41
C GLY A 132 5.46 25.42 1.99
N TRP A 133 6.13 24.31 2.30
CA TRP A 133 7.50 24.04 1.86
C TRP A 133 7.61 24.01 0.34
N LEU A 134 6.65 23.41 -0.37
CA LEU A 134 6.65 23.39 -1.84
C LEU A 134 6.64 24.80 -2.43
N PHE A 135 5.85 25.72 -1.85
CA PHE A 135 5.82 27.12 -2.29
C PHE A 135 7.12 27.85 -1.97
N LEU A 136 7.69 27.65 -0.79
CA LEU A 136 8.96 28.28 -0.41
C LEU A 136 10.12 27.78 -1.27
N TRP A 137 10.13 26.49 -1.58
CA TRP A 137 11.08 25.85 -2.48
C TRP A 137 10.97 26.44 -3.90
N ASP A 138 9.77 26.48 -4.47
CA ASP A 138 9.51 27.10 -5.78
C ASP A 138 9.94 28.57 -5.82
N ARG A 139 9.85 29.32 -4.73
CA ARG A 139 10.24 30.74 -4.68
C ARG A 139 11.69 31.01 -4.28
N ARG A 140 12.52 29.97 -4.23
CA ARG A 140 13.94 30.06 -3.84
C ARG A 140 14.17 30.68 -2.46
N VAL A 141 13.19 30.59 -1.56
CA VAL A 141 13.32 31.11 -0.19
C VAL A 141 13.99 30.05 0.68
N MET A 142 15.29 29.79 0.40
CA MET A 142 16.03 28.64 0.95
C MET A 142 16.07 28.59 2.48
N PRO A 143 16.29 29.70 3.22
CA PRO A 143 16.25 29.67 4.69
C PRO A 143 14.87 29.29 5.25
N ALA A 144 13.80 29.78 4.63
CA ALA A 144 12.44 29.44 5.05
C ALA A 144 12.09 27.99 4.66
N ALA A 145 12.52 27.53 3.50
CA ALA A 145 12.37 26.14 3.08
C ALA A 145 13.09 25.18 4.05
N LEU A 146 14.30 25.53 4.49
CA LEU A 146 15.02 24.80 5.54
C LEU A 146 14.21 24.76 6.85
N ALA A 147 13.71 25.91 7.32
CA ALA A 147 12.91 25.97 8.54
C ALA A 147 11.67 25.07 8.42
N PHE A 148 11.01 25.07 7.27
CA PHE A 148 9.85 24.21 7.01
C PHE A 148 10.24 22.73 6.98
N LEU A 149 11.37 22.33 6.39
CA LEU A 149 11.84 20.93 6.46
C LEU A 149 12.14 20.48 7.89
N ILE A 150 12.72 21.34 8.72
CA ILE A 150 12.93 21.06 10.14
C ILE A 150 11.56 20.88 10.84
N LEU A 151 10.60 21.77 10.60
CA LEU A 151 9.26 21.67 11.17
C LEU A 151 8.52 20.40 10.69
N ILE A 152 8.71 19.99 9.44
CA ILE A 152 8.18 18.73 8.91
C ILE A 152 8.82 17.55 9.66
N ALA A 153 10.14 17.52 9.83
CA ALA A 153 10.81 16.47 10.58
C ALA A 153 10.32 16.38 12.04
N LEU A 154 10.20 17.52 12.72
CA LEU A 154 9.71 17.60 14.10
C LEU A 154 8.25 17.14 14.24
N THR A 155 7.38 17.57 13.32
CA THR A 155 5.98 17.13 13.33
C THR A 155 5.85 15.65 12.97
N ASN A 156 6.72 15.10 12.11
CA ASN A 156 6.81 13.66 11.88
C ASN A 156 7.23 12.90 13.15
N TYR A 157 8.19 13.42 13.92
CA TYR A 157 8.55 12.85 15.23
C TYR A 157 7.37 12.88 16.20
N ALA A 158 6.56 13.96 16.19
CA ALA A 158 5.34 14.02 16.99
C ALA A 158 4.30 12.98 16.55
N VAL A 159 4.12 12.76 15.24
CA VAL A 159 3.24 11.70 14.70
C VAL A 159 3.72 10.31 15.16
N ILE A 160 5.03 10.03 15.09
CA ILE A 160 5.61 8.78 15.60
C ILE A 160 5.41 8.66 17.12
N PHE A 161 5.64 9.74 17.86
CA PHE A 161 5.45 9.78 19.31
C PHE A 161 4.01 9.40 19.70
N PHE A 162 2.99 10.04 19.10
CA PHE A 162 1.59 9.71 19.40
C PHE A 162 1.24 8.28 18.99
N SER A 163 1.82 7.80 17.90
CA SER A 163 1.67 6.41 17.45
C SER A 163 2.29 5.41 18.45
N CYS A 164 3.50 5.68 18.94
CA CYS A 164 4.17 4.91 19.99
C CYS A 164 3.43 4.97 21.32
N TRP A 165 2.89 6.13 21.69
CA TRP A 165 2.08 6.33 22.89
C TRP A 165 0.78 5.51 22.84
N GLY A 166 0.15 5.47 21.67
CA GLY A 166 -0.99 4.59 21.39
C GLY A 166 -0.67 3.12 21.67
N LEU A 167 0.47 2.63 21.17
CA LEU A 167 0.92 1.26 21.43
C LEU A 167 1.43 1.03 22.86
N HIS A 168 1.93 2.06 23.54
CA HIS A 168 2.26 1.94 24.96
C HIS A 168 1.00 1.67 25.78
N LYS A 169 -0.10 2.38 25.49
CA LYS A 169 -1.37 2.24 26.21
C LYS A 169 -2.17 0.99 25.83
N TYR A 170 -2.23 0.69 24.53
CA TYR A 170 -3.12 -0.36 24.00
C TYR A 170 -2.37 -1.55 23.39
N GLY A 171 -1.04 -1.54 23.36
CA GLY A 171 -0.26 -2.55 22.68
C GLY A 171 -0.39 -3.95 23.27
N ALA A 172 -0.49 -4.09 24.59
CA ALA A 172 -0.74 -5.39 25.23
C ALA A 172 -2.13 -5.93 24.87
N TRP A 173 -3.14 -5.06 24.85
CA TRP A 173 -4.50 -5.41 24.42
C TRP A 173 -4.53 -5.81 22.94
N LEU A 174 -3.86 -5.05 22.07
CA LEU A 174 -3.72 -5.38 20.66
C LEU A 174 -2.95 -6.70 20.46
N ASN A 175 -1.89 -6.94 21.22
CA ASN A 175 -1.13 -8.18 21.16
C ASN A 175 -1.98 -9.40 21.53
N LYS A 176 -2.94 -9.24 22.45
CA LYS A 176 -3.82 -10.33 22.87
C LYS A 176 -4.98 -10.55 21.90
N TYR A 177 -5.71 -9.48 21.56
CA TYR A 177 -7.00 -9.58 20.88
C TYR A 177 -6.96 -9.19 19.40
N HIS A 178 -5.96 -8.39 18.98
CA HIS A 178 -5.91 -7.73 17.68
C HIS A 178 -4.49 -7.72 17.09
N LYS A 179 -3.83 -8.89 17.05
CA LYS A 179 -2.43 -9.03 16.60
C LYS A 179 -2.17 -8.45 15.22
N VAL A 180 -3.15 -8.55 14.32
CA VAL A 180 -3.07 -7.98 12.97
C VAL A 180 -3.05 -6.46 13.02
N ASP A 181 -3.92 -5.82 13.81
CA ASP A 181 -3.92 -4.36 13.98
C ASP A 181 -2.63 -3.86 14.63
N LEU A 182 -2.06 -4.62 15.57
CA LEU A 182 -0.74 -4.31 16.13
C LEU A 182 0.35 -4.29 15.06
N TRP A 183 0.36 -5.28 14.17
CA TRP A 183 1.33 -5.35 13.08
C TRP A 183 1.10 -4.28 12.01
N LEU A 184 -0.15 -4.04 11.61
CA LEU A 184 -0.48 -2.96 10.68
C LEU A 184 -0.10 -1.59 11.24
N HIS A 185 -0.28 -1.37 12.56
CA HIS A 185 0.17 -0.15 13.22
C HIS A 185 1.69 0.01 13.17
N ARG A 186 2.45 -1.06 13.41
CA ARG A 186 3.92 -1.03 13.34
C ARG A 186 4.43 -0.83 11.91
N VAL A 187 3.91 -1.60 10.96
CA VAL A 187 4.39 -1.64 9.58
C VAL A 187 3.91 -0.42 8.80
N LEU A 188 2.62 -0.10 8.84
CA LEU A 188 2.07 1.00 8.06
C LEU A 188 2.29 2.34 8.76
N ILE A 189 1.88 2.47 10.02
CA ILE A 189 1.91 3.77 10.71
C ILE A 189 3.33 4.11 11.16
N GLN A 190 3.93 3.31 12.03
CA GLN A 190 5.22 3.68 12.61
C GLN A 190 6.34 3.68 11.57
N ASN A 191 6.49 2.62 10.78
CA ASN A 191 7.53 2.57 9.75
C ASN A 191 7.23 3.49 8.57
N GLY A 192 5.96 3.63 8.14
CA GLY A 192 5.59 4.55 7.06
C GLY A 192 5.89 6.00 7.40
N VAL A 193 5.51 6.44 8.61
CA VAL A 193 5.85 7.80 9.09
C VAL A 193 7.35 7.92 9.37
N ALA A 194 8.03 6.87 9.84
CA ALA A 194 9.48 6.91 10.04
C ALA A 194 10.27 7.07 8.74
N ILE A 195 9.80 6.52 7.61
CA ILE A 195 10.41 6.78 6.30
C ILE A 195 10.38 8.29 6.03
N TYR A 196 9.21 8.90 6.21
CA TYR A 196 9.01 10.32 5.99
C TYR A 196 9.84 11.18 6.95
N ALA A 197 9.83 10.84 8.24
CA ALA A 197 10.60 11.51 9.28
C ALA A 197 12.08 11.53 8.92
N THR A 198 12.66 10.36 8.68
CA THR A 198 14.09 10.22 8.37
C THR A 198 14.46 10.94 7.09
N TRP A 199 13.64 10.83 6.04
CA TRP A 199 13.90 11.56 4.80
C TRP A 199 13.87 13.07 5.01
N THR A 200 12.91 13.60 5.75
CA THR A 200 12.81 15.05 6.03
C THR A 200 13.92 15.57 6.91
N THR A 201 14.46 14.73 7.79
CA THR A 201 15.67 15.04 8.56
C THR A 201 16.91 15.09 7.67
N ILE A 202 17.00 14.22 6.67
CA ILE A 202 18.12 14.26 5.72
C ILE A 202 17.95 15.44 4.75
N ALA A 203 16.73 15.67 4.26
CA ALA A 203 16.40 16.79 3.40
C ALA A 203 16.66 18.13 4.09
N SER A 204 16.39 18.25 5.40
CA SER A 204 16.74 19.47 6.15
C SER A 204 18.25 19.66 6.23
N LEU A 205 19.06 18.61 6.31
CA LEU A 205 20.52 18.71 6.26
C LEU A 205 21.06 19.05 4.87
N ILE A 206 20.42 18.52 3.82
CA ILE A 206 20.70 18.93 2.43
C ILE A 206 20.35 20.41 2.25
N ASN A 207 19.19 20.85 2.72
CA ASN A 207 18.78 22.26 2.62
C ASN A 207 19.61 23.17 3.53
N LEU A 208 20.09 22.68 4.68
CA LEU A 208 21.03 23.38 5.53
C LEU A 208 22.34 23.60 4.79
N ASN A 209 22.84 22.59 4.09
CA ASN A 209 24.02 22.73 3.24
C ASN A 209 23.78 23.80 2.17
N ILE A 210 22.63 23.78 1.49
CA ILE A 210 22.26 24.82 0.52
C ILE A 210 22.33 26.21 1.16
N VAL A 211 21.68 26.42 2.31
CA VAL A 211 21.67 27.73 3.00
C VAL A 211 23.08 28.14 3.42
N LEU A 212 23.88 27.21 3.94
CA LEU A 212 25.26 27.49 4.33
C LEU A 212 26.12 27.93 3.13
N VAL A 213 25.96 27.27 1.98
CA VAL A 213 26.74 27.58 0.78
C VAL A 213 26.26 28.87 0.11
N TYR A 214 24.96 28.98 -0.12
CA TYR A 214 24.38 29.99 -1.01
C TYR A 214 23.93 31.26 -0.29
N ASP A 215 23.52 31.16 0.98
CA ASP A 215 23.07 32.32 1.77
C ASP A 215 24.12 32.79 2.79
N ALA A 216 24.90 31.88 3.37
CA ALA A 216 25.85 32.18 4.44
C ALA A 216 27.33 32.25 4.01
N GLY A 217 27.64 31.97 2.73
CA GLY A 217 29.01 32.06 2.19
C GLY A 217 30.01 31.04 2.73
N VAL A 218 29.54 29.96 3.37
CA VAL A 218 30.39 28.86 3.84
C VAL A 218 30.87 28.04 2.64
N SER A 219 32.13 27.58 2.68
CA SER A 219 32.68 26.76 1.59
C SER A 219 31.83 25.50 1.37
N SER A 220 31.64 25.08 0.12
CA SER A 220 30.86 23.88 -0.23
C SER A 220 31.36 22.63 0.51
N THR A 221 32.67 22.53 0.71
CA THR A 221 33.28 21.42 1.45
C THR A 221 32.93 21.47 2.93
N ASP A 222 33.01 22.63 3.59
CA ASP A 222 32.74 22.76 5.02
C ASP A 222 31.24 22.64 5.33
N ALA A 223 30.38 23.27 4.53
CA ALA A 223 28.92 23.15 4.66
C ALA A 223 28.45 21.69 4.53
N SER A 224 29.04 20.95 3.58
CA SER A 224 28.79 19.52 3.39
C SER A 224 29.29 18.69 4.57
N THR A 225 30.49 18.98 5.08
CA THR A 225 31.03 18.30 6.26
C THR A 225 30.20 18.57 7.50
N ILE A 226 29.68 19.79 7.69
CA ILE A 226 28.79 20.16 8.78
C ILE A 226 27.51 19.32 8.71
N ALA A 227 26.85 19.28 7.55
CA ALA A 227 25.62 18.51 7.36
C ALA A 227 25.82 17.01 7.60
N LEU A 228 26.91 16.41 7.09
CA LEU A 228 27.25 15.00 7.33
C LEU A 228 27.60 14.72 8.80
N SER A 229 28.27 15.67 9.48
CA SER A 229 28.57 15.55 10.91
C SER A 229 27.29 15.58 11.75
N ILE A 230 26.37 16.49 11.44
CA ILE A 230 25.06 16.52 12.10
C ILE A 230 24.30 15.22 11.85
N LEU A 231 24.29 14.71 10.61
CA LEU A 231 23.66 13.41 10.31
C LEU A 231 24.27 12.28 11.14
N THR A 232 25.59 12.25 11.27
CA THR A 232 26.32 11.26 12.08
C THR A 232 25.92 11.34 13.55
N VAL A 233 25.88 12.55 14.12
CA VAL A 233 25.45 12.75 15.50
C VAL A 233 24.00 12.31 15.69
N VAL A 234 23.10 12.70 14.79
CA VAL A 234 21.68 12.30 14.84
C VAL A 234 21.55 10.78 14.77
N LEU A 235 22.30 10.12 13.90
CA LEU A 235 22.30 8.66 13.76
C LEU A 235 22.83 7.94 14.99
N VAL A 236 23.95 8.39 15.55
CA VAL A 236 24.55 7.79 16.75
C VAL A 236 23.64 7.99 17.96
N VAL A 237 23.15 9.21 18.16
CA VAL A 237 22.21 9.52 19.24
C VAL A 237 20.93 8.72 19.07
N TRP A 238 20.38 8.65 17.85
CA TRP A 238 19.20 7.83 17.58
C TRP A 238 19.45 6.36 17.87
N PHE A 239 20.57 5.79 17.38
CA PHE A 239 20.93 4.40 17.62
C PHE A 239 21.07 4.09 19.12
N ILE A 240 21.67 5.00 19.90
CA ILE A 240 21.74 4.87 21.35
C ILE A 240 20.34 4.90 21.96
N LEU A 241 19.53 5.91 21.64
CA LEU A 241 18.19 6.09 22.19
C LEU A 241 17.25 4.93 21.85
N GLU A 242 17.21 4.49 20.61
CA GLU A 242 16.34 3.40 20.15
C GLU A 242 16.72 2.03 20.72
N ASN A 243 17.98 1.86 21.15
CA ASN A 243 18.47 0.64 21.75
C ASN A 243 18.54 0.73 23.29
N SER A 244 18.29 1.90 23.88
CA SER A 244 18.25 2.10 25.32
C SER A 244 16.84 2.53 25.76
N VAL A 245 16.61 3.84 25.91
CA VAL A 245 15.43 4.45 26.50
C VAL A 245 14.18 4.19 25.68
N LEU A 246 14.28 4.29 24.35
CA LEU A 246 13.13 4.21 23.45
C LEU A 246 12.84 2.78 22.99
N ASP A 247 13.67 1.78 23.32
CA ASP A 247 13.54 0.41 22.80
C ASP A 247 12.11 -0.12 22.91
N LYS A 248 11.48 -0.01 24.07
CA LYS A 248 10.11 -0.51 24.30
C LYS A 248 9.08 0.09 23.32
N HIS A 249 9.33 1.30 22.83
CA HIS A 249 8.41 2.06 21.99
C HIS A 249 8.75 1.98 20.51
N VAL A 250 10.03 1.94 20.16
CA VAL A 250 10.52 2.04 18.77
C VAL A 250 11.21 0.77 18.28
N ARG A 251 11.22 -0.33 19.05
CA ARG A 251 11.91 -1.59 18.69
C ARG A 251 11.66 -2.04 17.26
N LEU A 252 10.43 -1.87 16.78
CA LEU A 252 10.00 -2.34 15.47
C LEU A 252 9.92 -1.21 14.43
N ILE A 253 10.44 -0.03 14.73
CA ILE A 253 10.71 1.03 13.76
C ILE A 253 12.09 0.76 13.18
N LEU A 254 12.11 0.22 11.96
CA LEU A 254 13.32 -0.28 11.30
C LEU A 254 13.62 0.48 10.01
N SER A 255 12.68 1.27 9.50
CA SER A 255 12.82 1.99 8.22
C SER A 255 13.83 3.14 8.23
N ILE A 256 14.33 3.54 9.39
CA ILE A 256 15.26 4.66 9.56
C ILE A 256 16.58 4.40 8.83
N TYR A 257 17.24 3.27 9.12
CA TYR A 257 18.52 2.96 8.48
C TYR A 257 18.41 2.72 6.97
N PRO A 258 17.40 1.99 6.45
CA PRO A 258 17.16 1.92 5.02
C PRO A 258 17.05 3.29 4.34
N VAL A 259 16.40 4.28 4.97
CA VAL A 259 16.29 5.63 4.39
C VAL A 259 17.62 6.39 4.44
N VAL A 260 18.39 6.21 5.51
CA VAL A 260 19.73 6.81 5.62
C VAL A 260 20.67 6.21 4.60
N ILE A 261 20.68 4.88 4.47
CA ILE A 261 21.43 4.13 3.46
C ILE A 261 21.01 4.59 2.07
N TRP A 262 19.70 4.71 1.82
CA TRP A 262 19.16 5.22 0.55
C TRP A 262 19.70 6.61 0.23
N ALA A 263 19.62 7.55 1.16
CA ALA A 263 20.07 8.91 0.93
C ALA A 263 21.59 8.99 0.73
N LEU A 264 22.37 8.32 1.56
CA LEU A 264 23.84 8.30 1.45
C LEU A 264 24.30 7.58 0.18
N THR A 265 23.59 6.55 -0.26
CA THR A 265 23.81 5.91 -1.57
C THR A 265 23.49 6.88 -2.70
N GLY A 266 22.41 7.66 -2.56
CA GLY A 266 22.06 8.75 -3.45
C GLY A 266 23.18 9.79 -3.60
N VAL A 267 23.78 10.20 -2.49
CA VAL A 267 24.92 11.12 -2.51
C VAL A 267 26.16 10.47 -3.09
N TYR A 268 26.50 9.27 -2.63
CA TYR A 268 27.65 8.48 -3.12
C TYR A 268 27.62 8.33 -4.64
N THR A 269 26.46 7.94 -5.20
CA THR A 269 26.30 7.75 -6.64
C THR A 269 26.40 9.04 -7.46
N LYS A 270 26.20 10.21 -6.85
CA LYS A 270 26.36 11.50 -7.54
C LYS A 270 27.77 12.07 -7.43
N THR A 271 28.43 11.91 -6.28
CA THR A 271 29.63 12.70 -5.97
C THR A 271 30.90 11.88 -5.81
N TYR A 272 30.84 10.55 -5.70
CA TYR A 272 32.03 9.73 -5.43
C TYR A 272 32.92 9.57 -6.67
N ASN A 273 34.16 10.04 -6.57
CA ASN A 273 35.20 9.79 -7.56
C ASN A 273 36.26 8.82 -6.99
N PRO A 274 36.37 7.58 -7.50
CA PRO A 274 37.37 6.61 -7.03
C PRO A 274 38.82 7.06 -7.24
N ALA A 275 39.09 7.86 -8.29
CA ALA A 275 40.44 8.30 -8.64
C ALA A 275 40.94 9.45 -7.75
N ALA A 276 40.03 10.21 -7.14
CA ALA A 276 40.35 11.36 -6.30
C ALA A 276 39.22 11.60 -5.28
N PRO A 277 39.09 10.76 -4.24
CA PRO A 277 38.02 10.89 -3.27
C PRO A 277 38.23 12.15 -2.43
N THR A 278 37.25 13.06 -2.47
CA THR A 278 37.24 14.26 -1.62
C THR A 278 37.01 13.89 -0.15
N ARG A 279 37.29 14.83 0.77
CA ARG A 279 36.99 14.71 2.20
C ARG A 279 35.56 14.19 2.44
N ASN A 280 34.58 14.79 1.77
CA ASN A 280 33.18 14.41 1.94
C ASN A 280 32.85 13.10 1.24
N ASN A 281 33.52 12.72 0.14
CA ASN A 281 33.36 11.38 -0.46
C ASN A 281 33.73 10.28 0.54
N ILE A 282 34.87 10.43 1.22
CA ILE A 282 35.34 9.48 2.24
C ILE A 282 34.35 9.45 3.41
N PHE A 283 33.88 10.62 3.86
CA PHE A 283 32.89 10.72 4.92
C PHE A 283 31.57 10.02 4.53
N ILE A 284 31.02 10.28 3.35
CA ILE A 284 29.78 9.66 2.86
C ILE A 284 29.89 8.14 2.84
N VAL A 285 30.98 7.59 2.28
CA VAL A 285 31.21 6.14 2.24
C VAL A 285 31.34 5.56 3.65
N SER A 286 32.07 6.25 4.52
CA SER A 286 32.24 5.82 5.91
C SER A 286 30.90 5.82 6.65
N LEU A 287 30.11 6.88 6.50
CA LEU A 287 28.79 7.01 7.12
C LEU A 287 27.79 6.01 6.54
N LEU A 288 27.89 5.70 5.24
CA LEU A 288 27.11 4.65 4.59
C LEU A 288 27.46 3.28 5.20
N GLY A 289 28.75 2.97 5.32
CA GLY A 289 29.23 1.74 5.98
C GLY A 289 28.76 1.64 7.43
N ILE A 290 28.87 2.73 8.20
CA ILE A 290 28.33 2.82 9.56
C ILE A 290 26.82 2.60 9.54
N SER A 291 26.07 3.23 8.63
CA SER A 291 24.61 3.08 8.55
C SER A 291 24.19 1.64 8.24
N CYS A 292 24.93 0.95 7.35
CA CYS A 292 24.75 -0.48 7.07
C CYS A 292 25.06 -1.33 8.30
N LEU A 293 26.15 -1.05 9.01
CA LEU A 293 26.51 -1.74 10.25
C LEU A 293 25.43 -1.53 11.32
N LEU A 294 25.01 -0.29 11.57
CA LEU A 294 23.96 0.04 12.51
C LEU A 294 22.65 -0.65 12.14
N PHE A 295 22.31 -0.75 10.84
CA PHE A 295 21.14 -1.48 10.40
C PHE A 295 21.22 -2.98 10.75
N VAL A 296 22.34 -3.62 10.42
CA VAL A 296 22.56 -5.04 10.72
C VAL A 296 22.53 -5.28 12.22
N VAL A 297 23.26 -4.47 13.00
CA VAL A 297 23.26 -4.56 14.46
C VAL A 297 21.84 -4.32 14.99
N ARG A 298 21.09 -3.36 14.46
CA ARG A 298 19.71 -3.10 14.85
C ARG A 298 18.82 -4.31 14.57
N LEU A 299 18.91 -4.91 13.39
CA LEU A 299 18.16 -6.12 13.07
C LEU A 299 18.49 -7.26 14.03
N LEU A 300 19.78 -7.50 14.30
CA LEU A 300 20.23 -8.54 15.24
C LEU A 300 19.74 -8.26 16.66
N LEU A 301 19.85 -7.01 17.14
CA LEU A 301 19.38 -6.60 18.47
C LEU A 301 17.87 -6.74 18.58
N VAL A 302 17.12 -6.34 17.56
CA VAL A 302 15.65 -6.44 17.55
C VAL A 302 15.22 -7.89 17.52
N VAL A 303 15.82 -8.73 16.66
CA VAL A 303 15.55 -10.18 16.61
C VAL A 303 15.88 -10.81 17.97
N TRP A 304 17.07 -10.56 18.50
CA TRP A 304 17.50 -11.09 19.79
C TRP A 304 16.57 -10.64 20.93
N ARG A 305 16.20 -9.35 20.98
CA ARG A 305 15.27 -8.81 21.98
C ARG A 305 13.86 -9.35 21.80
N GLN A 306 13.37 -9.58 20.59
CA GLN A 306 12.07 -10.20 20.37
C GLN A 306 12.06 -11.66 20.82
N ILE A 307 13.16 -12.39 20.64
CA ILE A 307 13.30 -13.78 21.11
C ILE A 307 13.42 -13.84 22.63
N LYS A 308 14.31 -13.04 23.23
CA LYS A 308 14.63 -13.11 24.67
C LYS A 308 13.66 -12.32 25.55
N LYS A 309 13.21 -11.17 25.07
CA LYS A 309 12.38 -10.20 25.79
C LYS A 309 11.22 -9.70 24.91
N PRO A 310 10.34 -10.59 24.40
CA PRO A 310 9.25 -10.19 23.52
C PRO A 310 8.41 -9.08 24.15
N LEU A 311 7.98 -8.13 23.31
CA LEU A 311 7.10 -7.06 23.78
C LEU A 311 5.82 -7.69 24.34
N TYR A 312 5.37 -7.18 25.49
CA TYR A 312 4.15 -7.60 26.20
C TYR A 312 4.17 -8.97 26.90
N ARG A 313 5.32 -9.66 26.98
CA ARG A 313 5.47 -10.94 27.71
C ARG A 313 5.05 -10.85 29.18
N ASP A 314 5.35 -9.74 29.84
CA ASP A 314 5.02 -9.54 31.25
C ASP A 314 3.51 -9.44 31.48
N ALA A 315 2.78 -8.86 30.52
CA ALA A 315 1.32 -8.80 30.55
C ALA A 315 0.70 -10.20 30.39
N GLU A 316 1.27 -11.03 29.52
CA GLU A 316 0.86 -12.43 29.35
C GLU A 316 1.13 -13.25 30.63
N ARG A 317 2.31 -13.08 31.25
CA ARG A 317 2.69 -13.79 32.48
C ARG A 317 1.85 -13.39 33.70
N ILE A 318 1.57 -12.08 33.88
CA ILE A 318 0.72 -11.60 34.99
C ILE A 318 -0.69 -12.19 34.88
N GLU A 319 -1.20 -12.35 33.67
CA GLU A 319 -2.53 -12.92 33.45
C GLU A 319 -2.55 -14.44 33.57
N GLU A 320 -1.49 -15.13 33.16
CA GLU A 320 -1.31 -16.56 33.40
C GLU A 320 -1.32 -16.85 34.92
N ILE A 321 -0.53 -16.08 35.69
CA ILE A 321 -0.52 -16.15 37.16
C ILE A 321 -1.90 -15.85 37.75
N ARG A 322 -2.60 -14.82 37.23
CA ARG A 322 -3.96 -14.48 37.67
C ARG A 322 -4.93 -15.65 37.42
N ASN A 323 -4.81 -16.32 36.29
CA ASN A 323 -5.69 -17.43 35.92
C ASN A 323 -5.36 -18.73 36.68
N THR A 324 -4.10 -18.92 37.13
CA THR A 324 -3.68 -20.09 37.91
C THR A 324 -3.85 -19.92 39.42
N CYS A 325 -3.75 -18.69 39.95
CA CYS A 325 -3.81 -18.44 41.40
C CYS A 325 -5.22 -18.12 41.93
N LEU A 326 -6.22 -17.97 41.08
CA LEU A 326 -7.61 -17.75 41.49
C LEU A 326 -8.46 -19.01 41.23
N PRO A 327 -9.12 -19.60 42.25
CA PRO A 327 -10.00 -20.75 42.03
C PRO A 327 -11.16 -20.34 41.10
N PRO A 328 -11.65 -21.24 40.23
CA PRO A 328 -12.59 -20.94 39.15
C PRO A 328 -13.94 -20.36 39.60
N ARG A 329 -14.25 -20.41 40.91
CA ARG A 329 -15.46 -19.82 41.50
C ARG A 329 -15.31 -18.32 41.85
N VAL A 330 -14.10 -17.78 41.92
CA VAL A 330 -13.86 -16.36 42.29
C VAL A 330 -13.69 -15.47 41.05
N THR A 331 -13.32 -16.05 39.90
CA THR A 331 -13.11 -15.33 38.64
C THR A 331 -14.39 -14.71 38.09
N ALA A 332 -15.56 -15.33 38.34
CA ALA A 332 -16.86 -14.81 37.92
C ALA A 332 -17.35 -13.64 38.80
N THR A 333 -16.98 -13.63 40.08
CA THR A 333 -17.45 -12.62 41.04
C THR A 333 -16.53 -11.38 41.09
N LEU A 334 -15.22 -11.52 40.82
CA LEU A 334 -14.29 -10.38 40.83
C LEU A 334 -14.25 -9.56 39.52
N GLN A 335 -14.69 -10.12 38.39
CA GLN A 335 -14.89 -9.34 37.16
C GLN A 335 -16.03 -8.32 37.29
N TYR A 336 -16.92 -8.49 38.28
CA TYR A 336 -18.03 -7.58 38.56
C TYR A 336 -17.69 -6.46 39.56
N ILE A 337 -16.60 -6.56 40.33
CA ILE A 337 -16.33 -5.63 41.46
C ILE A 337 -15.23 -4.59 41.16
N THR A 338 -14.41 -4.76 40.11
CA THR A 338 -13.32 -3.80 39.79
C THR A 338 -13.70 -2.68 38.81
N ALA A 339 -14.96 -2.62 38.35
CA ALA A 339 -15.46 -1.51 37.52
C ALA A 339 -16.20 -0.41 38.31
N SER A 340 -16.30 -0.51 39.64
CA SER A 340 -16.99 0.47 40.48
C SER A 340 -16.15 0.84 41.70
N SER A 341 -15.26 1.83 41.54
CA SER A 341 -14.64 2.53 42.66
C SER A 341 -15.08 4.01 42.67
N ILE A 342 -16.30 4.24 43.17
CA ILE A 342 -16.79 5.49 43.80
C ILE A 342 -17.69 5.02 45.00
N PRO A 343 -17.64 5.64 46.20
CA PRO A 343 -17.93 4.94 47.47
C PRO A 343 -19.41 4.97 47.96
N CYS A 344 -19.84 3.83 48.54
CA CYS A 344 -20.78 3.55 49.68
C CYS A 344 -22.15 4.28 49.84
N PRO A 345 -23.10 3.83 50.71
CA PRO A 345 -23.21 2.57 51.48
C PRO A 345 -24.62 1.90 51.46
N LEU A 346 -24.72 0.72 52.13
CA LEU A 346 -25.90 0.12 52.80
C LEU A 346 -26.62 -1.14 52.22
N THR A 347 -26.68 -2.12 53.12
CA THR A 347 -27.64 -3.22 53.36
C THR A 347 -27.63 -4.53 52.54
N SER A 348 -27.06 -5.54 53.21
CA SER A 348 -27.69 -6.82 53.65
C SER A 348 -28.08 -7.91 52.62
N PRO A 349 -27.67 -9.19 52.85
CA PRO A 349 -27.87 -10.29 51.90
C PRO A 349 -29.10 -11.15 52.24
N ARG A 350 -29.88 -11.58 51.23
CA ARG A 350 -30.81 -12.72 51.36
C ARG A 350 -30.91 -13.53 50.07
N HIS A 351 -30.69 -14.84 50.24
CA HIS A 351 -31.17 -15.99 49.48
C HIS A 351 -31.07 -16.01 47.94
N ALA A 352 -30.43 -17.06 47.42
CA ALA A 352 -31.16 -18.12 46.71
C ALA A 352 -30.23 -19.27 46.27
N THR A 353 -30.39 -20.40 46.96
CA THR A 353 -30.21 -21.75 46.44
C THR A 353 -31.16 -21.97 45.25
N LEU A 354 -30.73 -22.57 44.14
CA LEU A 354 -31.44 -23.69 43.49
C LEU A 354 -30.75 -24.20 42.19
N LEU A 355 -30.48 -25.51 42.25
CA LEU A 355 -30.75 -26.57 41.26
C LEU A 355 -30.22 -26.47 39.82
N ILE A 356 -29.29 -27.40 39.58
CA ILE A 356 -28.91 -28.02 38.32
C ILE A 356 -30.13 -28.75 37.73
N GLN A 357 -30.53 -28.41 36.51
CA GLN A 357 -31.24 -29.32 35.62
C GLN A 357 -30.66 -29.21 34.20
N GLY A 358 -30.22 -30.35 33.70
CA GLY A 358 -29.68 -30.52 32.36
C GLY A 358 -30.75 -30.31 31.30
N GLY A 359 -30.44 -29.46 30.34
CA GLY A 359 -31.12 -29.35 29.05
C GLY A 359 -30.08 -29.44 27.96
N SER A 360 -30.15 -30.48 27.16
CA SER A 360 -29.39 -30.68 25.94
C SER A 360 -29.60 -29.49 25.00
N THR A 361 -28.56 -28.66 24.86
CA THR A 361 -28.51 -27.61 23.85
C THR A 361 -28.37 -28.24 22.46
N PRO A 362 -29.14 -27.78 21.45
CA PRO A 362 -28.96 -28.24 20.08
C PRO A 362 -27.58 -27.82 19.59
N ALA A 363 -26.96 -28.71 18.81
CA ALA A 363 -25.61 -28.61 18.30
C ALA A 363 -25.27 -27.21 17.77
N ASN A 364 -24.19 -26.66 18.33
CA ASN A 364 -23.45 -25.51 17.85
C ASN A 364 -23.23 -25.63 16.32
N PRO A 365 -23.64 -24.66 15.47
CA PRO A 365 -23.42 -24.76 14.04
C PRO A 365 -21.90 -24.81 13.78
N MET A 366 -21.49 -25.84 13.04
CA MET A 366 -20.11 -26.24 12.80
C MET A 366 -19.13 -25.05 12.68
N MET A 367 -18.15 -25.00 13.58
CA MET A 367 -16.97 -24.15 13.42
C MET A 367 -16.33 -24.43 12.05
N GLY A 368 -16.40 -23.47 11.13
CA GLY A 368 -15.79 -23.60 9.80
C GLY A 368 -14.30 -23.91 9.92
N LYS A 369 -13.92 -25.17 9.64
CA LYS A 369 -12.54 -25.66 9.74
C LYS A 369 -11.63 -24.91 8.76
N HIS A 370 -10.39 -24.68 9.17
CA HIS A 370 -9.35 -24.17 8.28
C HIS A 370 -9.11 -25.15 7.11
N ASN A 371 -8.99 -24.63 5.89
CA ASN A 371 -8.50 -25.40 4.76
C ASN A 371 -6.99 -25.13 4.60
N PHE A 372 -6.16 -26.10 4.99
CA PHE A 372 -4.70 -25.97 4.96
C PHE A 372 -4.15 -25.79 3.54
N PHE A 373 -4.74 -26.41 2.53
CA PHE A 373 -4.32 -26.23 1.14
C PHE A 373 -4.58 -24.81 0.64
N ARG A 374 -5.72 -24.20 1.00
CA ARG A 374 -5.99 -22.80 0.65
C ARG A 374 -5.09 -21.83 1.42
N LEU A 375 -4.83 -22.13 2.68
CA LEU A 375 -3.86 -21.36 3.47
C LEU A 375 -2.48 -21.39 2.80
N GLY A 376 -2.03 -22.58 2.41
CA GLY A 376 -0.79 -22.76 1.65
C GLY A 376 -0.78 -21.99 0.33
N ALA A 377 -1.85 -22.05 -0.46
CA ALA A 377 -1.96 -21.31 -1.71
C ALA A 377 -1.82 -19.79 -1.52
N VAL A 378 -2.49 -19.22 -0.52
CA VAL A 378 -2.39 -17.80 -0.19
C VAL A 378 -0.97 -17.45 0.28
N ALA A 379 -0.41 -18.24 1.19
CA ALA A 379 0.93 -18.01 1.73
C ALA A 379 2.01 -18.07 0.64
N VAL A 380 1.96 -19.08 -0.23
CA VAL A 380 2.87 -19.22 -1.37
C VAL A 380 2.69 -18.06 -2.35
N SER A 381 1.46 -17.72 -2.72
CA SER A 381 1.20 -16.58 -3.63
C SER A 381 1.76 -15.25 -3.10
N PHE A 382 1.68 -15.05 -1.79
CA PHE A 382 2.22 -13.86 -1.15
C PHE A 382 3.75 -13.88 -1.14
N ALA A 383 4.37 -15.03 -0.84
CA ALA A 383 5.82 -15.18 -0.87
C ALA A 383 6.40 -14.91 -2.27
N PHE A 384 5.79 -15.47 -3.33
CA PHE A 384 6.20 -15.21 -4.72
C PHE A 384 6.09 -13.74 -5.09
N PHE A 385 5.03 -13.05 -4.64
CA PHE A 385 4.89 -11.61 -4.86
C PHE A 385 6.01 -10.82 -4.16
N VAL A 386 6.31 -11.14 -2.89
CA VAL A 386 7.38 -10.47 -2.15
C VAL A 386 8.74 -10.69 -2.83
N ILE A 387 9.03 -11.92 -3.26
CA ILE A 387 10.27 -12.24 -3.98
C ILE A 387 10.34 -11.43 -5.28
N SER A 388 9.30 -11.48 -6.11
CA SER A 388 9.24 -10.73 -7.37
C SER A 388 9.37 -9.22 -7.16
N LEU A 389 8.73 -8.67 -6.12
CA LEU A 389 8.87 -7.26 -5.78
C LEU A 389 10.32 -6.88 -5.46
N VAL A 390 11.05 -7.72 -4.73
CA VAL A 390 12.49 -7.53 -4.48
C VAL A 390 13.26 -7.49 -5.80
N PHE A 391 13.02 -8.44 -6.71
CA PHE A 391 13.67 -8.45 -8.03
C PHE A 391 13.33 -7.23 -8.87
N ASN A 392 12.09 -6.73 -8.83
CA ASN A 392 11.70 -5.50 -9.52
C ASN A 392 12.42 -4.28 -8.94
N VAL A 393 12.46 -4.14 -7.62
CA VAL A 393 13.18 -3.05 -6.95
C VAL A 393 14.66 -3.09 -7.32
N LEU A 394 15.29 -4.26 -7.24
CA LEU A 394 16.69 -4.45 -7.63
C LEU A 394 16.95 -4.07 -9.10
N SER A 395 16.04 -4.39 -10.02
CA SER A 395 16.17 -4.05 -11.44
C SER A 395 16.13 -2.55 -11.73
N VAL A 396 15.43 -1.77 -10.90
CA VAL A 396 15.37 -0.30 -11.03
C VAL A 396 16.73 0.32 -10.69
N PHE A 397 17.46 -0.27 -9.74
CA PHE A 397 18.79 0.20 -9.34
C PHE A 397 19.93 -0.48 -10.08
N GLY A 398 19.66 -1.51 -10.89
CA GLY A 398 20.70 -2.34 -11.51
C GLY A 398 21.56 -3.05 -10.47
N ALA A 399 20.93 -3.56 -9.41
CA ALA A 399 21.62 -4.19 -8.28
C ALA A 399 21.32 -5.70 -8.20
N GLY A 400 22.24 -6.49 -7.64
CA GLY A 400 22.05 -7.93 -7.50
C GLY A 400 22.32 -8.69 -8.80
N PRO A 401 21.36 -9.46 -9.36
CA PRO A 401 21.59 -10.26 -10.56
C PRO A 401 21.64 -9.43 -11.86
N TYR A 402 21.35 -8.14 -11.78
CA TYR A 402 21.27 -7.20 -12.90
C TYR A 402 22.59 -6.48 -13.12
N LEU A 403 22.94 -6.25 -14.37
CA LEU A 403 24.14 -5.54 -14.81
C LEU A 403 23.90 -4.05 -15.00
N THR A 404 22.65 -3.65 -15.25
CA THR A 404 22.26 -2.26 -15.50
C THR A 404 20.83 -2.00 -15.04
N THR A 405 20.38 -0.75 -15.12
CA THR A 405 19.01 -0.39 -14.75
C THR A 405 18.04 -0.69 -15.90
N THR A 406 16.78 -0.99 -15.56
CA THR A 406 15.71 -1.13 -16.56
C THR A 406 15.55 0.12 -17.43
N ALA A 407 15.79 1.31 -16.87
CA ALA A 407 15.76 2.59 -17.58
C ALA A 407 16.92 2.71 -18.59
N ASN A 408 18.13 2.28 -18.23
CA ASN A 408 19.28 2.31 -19.13
C ASN A 408 19.05 1.40 -20.35
N VAL A 409 18.55 0.18 -20.13
CA VAL A 409 18.18 -0.71 -21.25
C VAL A 409 17.11 -0.04 -22.13
N SER A 410 16.07 0.54 -21.53
CA SER A 410 15.03 1.23 -22.30
C SER A 410 15.56 2.41 -23.11
N ALA A 411 16.61 3.10 -22.64
CA ALA A 411 17.24 4.20 -23.36
C ALA A 411 18.08 3.73 -24.55
N VAL A 412 18.69 2.53 -24.45
CA VAL A 412 19.40 1.89 -25.57
C VAL A 412 18.43 1.48 -26.67
N PHE A 413 17.28 0.91 -26.30
CA PHE A 413 16.25 0.44 -27.22
C PHE A 413 15.09 1.45 -27.36
N ASP A 414 15.42 2.73 -27.54
CA ASP A 414 14.40 3.77 -27.70
C ASP A 414 13.67 3.65 -29.06
N THR A 415 12.35 3.78 -29.04
CA THR A 415 11.50 3.69 -30.23
C THR A 415 10.43 4.78 -30.23
N LEU A 416 9.71 4.94 -31.35
CA LEU A 416 8.55 5.82 -31.43
C LEU A 416 7.37 5.35 -30.56
N LEU A 417 7.37 4.09 -30.10
CA LEU A 417 6.41 3.59 -29.11
C LEU A 417 6.88 3.77 -27.67
N THR A 418 8.17 4.02 -27.46
CA THR A 418 8.77 4.18 -26.12
C THR A 418 8.36 5.52 -25.54
N PRO A 419 7.52 5.54 -24.48
CA PRO A 419 7.04 6.79 -23.91
C PRO A 419 8.14 7.49 -23.11
N PRO A 420 7.96 8.77 -22.79
CA PRO A 420 8.89 9.48 -21.91
C PRO A 420 8.92 8.86 -20.51
N GLY A 421 10.04 9.04 -19.80
CA GLY A 421 10.32 8.39 -18.51
C GLY A 421 9.20 8.53 -17.46
N TRP A 422 8.52 9.68 -17.41
CA TRP A 422 7.42 9.89 -16.46
C TRP A 422 6.23 8.95 -16.69
N THR A 423 5.99 8.48 -17.92
CA THR A 423 4.87 7.57 -18.22
C THR A 423 5.09 6.20 -17.56
N PHE A 424 6.34 5.77 -17.39
CA PHE A 424 6.69 4.53 -16.69
C PHE A 424 6.42 4.57 -15.17
N SER A 425 6.09 5.74 -14.59
CA SER A 425 5.65 5.84 -13.19
C SER A 425 4.39 5.03 -12.88
N ILE A 426 3.64 4.63 -13.91
CA ILE A 426 2.50 3.71 -13.79
C ILE A 426 2.90 2.36 -13.14
N TRP A 427 4.15 1.92 -13.27
CA TRP A 427 4.63 0.73 -12.57
C TRP A 427 4.50 0.88 -11.04
N GLY A 428 4.74 2.08 -10.51
CA GLY A 428 4.49 2.38 -9.10
C GLY A 428 3.01 2.16 -8.75
N VAL A 429 2.09 2.73 -9.54
CA VAL A 429 0.64 2.56 -9.37
C VAL A 429 0.24 1.08 -9.41
N ILE A 430 0.77 0.32 -10.37
CA ILE A 430 0.53 -1.10 -10.52
C ILE A 430 1.00 -1.86 -9.27
N TYR A 431 2.24 -1.65 -8.82
CA TYR A 431 2.76 -2.36 -7.65
C TYR A 431 2.00 -2.03 -6.37
N ILE A 432 1.58 -0.77 -6.18
CA ILE A 432 0.76 -0.36 -5.03
C ILE A 432 -0.59 -1.09 -5.07
N TRP A 433 -1.24 -1.12 -6.24
CA TRP A 433 -2.55 -1.75 -6.38
C TRP A 433 -2.47 -3.27 -6.20
N LEU A 434 -1.46 -3.91 -6.78
CA LEU A 434 -1.19 -5.34 -6.60
C LEU A 434 -0.81 -5.68 -5.16
N ALA A 435 -0.09 -4.79 -4.45
CA ALA A 435 0.16 -4.94 -3.03
C ALA A 435 -1.14 -4.84 -2.22
N ALA A 436 -2.01 -3.87 -2.51
CA ALA A 436 -3.32 -3.73 -1.88
C ALA A 436 -4.22 -4.96 -2.13
N MET A 437 -4.17 -5.52 -3.34
CA MET A 437 -4.82 -6.80 -3.69
C MET A 437 -4.30 -7.93 -2.80
N ASN A 438 -2.98 -8.12 -2.72
CA ASN A 438 -2.36 -9.18 -1.92
C ASN A 438 -2.68 -9.01 -0.41
N VAL A 439 -2.65 -7.79 0.10
CA VAL A 439 -3.04 -7.47 1.48
C VAL A 439 -4.51 -7.84 1.72
N TYR A 440 -5.41 -7.51 0.80
CA TYR A 440 -6.82 -7.88 0.91
C TYR A 440 -7.02 -9.41 0.95
N ILE A 441 -6.30 -10.14 0.11
CA ILE A 441 -6.32 -11.61 0.04
C ILE A 441 -5.79 -12.23 1.34
N VAL A 442 -4.63 -11.78 1.82
CA VAL A 442 -4.01 -12.27 3.06
C VAL A 442 -4.86 -11.90 4.29
N ALA A 443 -5.45 -10.71 4.31
CA ALA A 443 -6.40 -10.34 5.36
C ALA A 443 -7.60 -11.30 5.42
N GLY A 444 -7.99 -11.91 4.29
CA GLY A 444 -9.00 -12.97 4.22
C GLY A 444 -8.70 -14.19 5.09
N LEU A 445 -7.44 -14.47 5.43
CA LEU A 445 -7.03 -15.53 6.36
C LEU A 445 -7.49 -15.28 7.80
N PHE A 446 -7.63 -14.00 8.16
CA PHE A 446 -7.98 -13.56 9.52
C PHE A 446 -9.43 -13.07 9.62
N ARG A 447 -10.15 -12.96 8.51
CA ARG A 447 -11.55 -12.50 8.45
C ARG A 447 -12.52 -13.67 8.36
N LYS A 448 -13.58 -13.63 9.18
CA LYS A 448 -14.69 -14.59 9.15
C LYS A 448 -15.97 -13.94 8.63
N ASN A 449 -16.80 -14.73 7.96
CA ASN A 449 -18.17 -14.42 7.57
C ASN A 449 -19.12 -15.50 8.15
N GLU A 450 -20.40 -15.38 7.82
CA GLU A 450 -21.46 -16.29 8.30
C GLU A 450 -21.22 -17.77 7.96
N SER A 451 -20.40 -18.06 6.93
CA SER A 451 -20.10 -19.42 6.45
C SER A 451 -18.71 -19.92 6.85
N GLY A 452 -17.93 -19.16 7.62
CA GLY A 452 -16.59 -19.52 8.09
C GLY A 452 -15.51 -18.51 7.71
N TYR A 453 -14.28 -18.97 7.50
CA TYR A 453 -13.20 -18.07 7.08
C TYR A 453 -13.39 -17.60 5.64
N THR A 454 -13.18 -16.31 5.38
CA THR A 454 -13.46 -15.65 4.09
C THR A 454 -12.65 -16.26 2.94
N TYR A 455 -11.45 -16.78 3.21
CA TYR A 455 -10.63 -17.46 2.19
C TYR A 455 -11.12 -18.88 1.84
N CYS A 456 -11.93 -19.49 2.70
CA CYS A 456 -12.48 -20.84 2.54
C CYS A 456 -13.89 -20.82 1.94
N SER A 457 -14.77 -19.95 2.43
CA SER A 457 -16.21 -20.04 2.20
C SER A 457 -16.85 -18.64 2.06
N PRO A 458 -17.39 -18.26 0.89
CA PRO A 458 -17.23 -18.94 -0.39
C PRO A 458 -15.81 -18.78 -0.96
N PRO A 459 -15.31 -19.77 -1.69
CA PRO A 459 -13.99 -19.75 -2.32
C PRO A 459 -13.94 -18.86 -3.58
N VAL A 460 -14.21 -17.56 -3.45
CA VAL A 460 -14.37 -16.65 -4.60
C VAL A 460 -13.13 -16.58 -5.48
N LEU A 461 -11.93 -16.66 -4.89
CA LEU A 461 -10.69 -16.84 -5.63
C LEU A 461 -10.34 -18.34 -5.66
N PRO A 462 -10.41 -19.00 -6.83
CA PRO A 462 -10.11 -20.42 -6.97
C PRO A 462 -8.59 -20.67 -7.01
N TYR A 463 -8.17 -21.93 -6.86
CA TYR A 463 -6.74 -22.31 -6.92
C TYR A 463 -6.06 -21.88 -8.23
N GLY A 464 -6.79 -21.91 -9.36
CA GLY A 464 -6.28 -21.43 -10.64
C GLY A 464 -5.81 -19.97 -10.61
N PHE A 465 -6.48 -19.11 -9.83
CA PHE A 465 -6.04 -17.72 -9.64
C PHE A 465 -4.67 -17.65 -8.98
N PHE A 466 -4.48 -18.38 -7.87
CA PHE A 466 -3.20 -18.40 -7.13
C PHE A 466 -2.07 -19.03 -7.93
N ALA A 467 -2.35 -20.11 -8.66
CA ALA A 467 -1.36 -20.76 -9.52
C ALA A 467 -0.90 -19.82 -10.64
N CYS A 468 -1.84 -19.14 -11.33
CA CYS A 468 -1.51 -18.15 -12.35
C CYS A 468 -0.72 -16.99 -11.78
N TRP A 469 -1.05 -16.53 -10.56
CA TRP A 469 -0.30 -15.48 -9.90
C TRP A 469 1.16 -15.87 -9.61
N CYS A 470 1.41 -17.06 -9.05
CA CYS A 470 2.78 -17.52 -8.80
C CYS A 470 3.58 -17.65 -10.10
N LEU A 471 3.00 -18.24 -11.15
CA LEU A 471 3.64 -18.33 -12.46
C LEU A 471 3.93 -16.95 -13.05
N ASN A 472 2.99 -16.01 -12.93
CA ASN A 472 3.17 -14.64 -13.36
C ASN A 472 4.35 -13.98 -12.66
N GLN A 473 4.52 -14.18 -11.34
CA GLN A 473 5.68 -13.66 -10.61
C GLN A 473 7.01 -14.26 -11.12
N CYS A 474 7.04 -15.56 -11.44
CA CYS A 474 8.23 -16.18 -12.06
C CYS A 474 8.55 -15.56 -13.42
N PHE A 475 7.54 -15.40 -14.28
CA PHE A 475 7.73 -14.80 -15.61
C PHE A 475 8.15 -13.34 -15.52
N ASN A 476 7.68 -12.61 -14.51
CA ASN A 476 8.12 -11.24 -14.27
C ASN A 476 9.61 -11.19 -13.93
N ILE A 477 10.07 -12.04 -12.99
CA ILE A 477 11.50 -12.13 -12.65
C ILE A 477 12.32 -12.54 -13.87
N ALA A 478 11.88 -13.56 -14.60
CA ALA A 478 12.58 -14.03 -15.79
C ALA A 478 12.66 -12.94 -16.87
N TRP A 479 11.57 -12.19 -17.08
CA TRP A 479 11.53 -11.04 -17.98
C TRP A 479 12.58 -10.00 -17.61
N LEU A 480 12.67 -9.60 -16.34
CA LEU A 480 13.66 -8.62 -15.88
C LEU A 480 15.09 -9.08 -16.16
N LEU A 481 15.39 -10.35 -15.90
CA LEU A 481 16.72 -10.91 -16.10
C LEU A 481 17.12 -10.90 -17.57
N VAL A 482 16.23 -11.29 -18.48
CA VAL A 482 16.55 -11.27 -19.92
C VAL A 482 16.54 -9.86 -20.51
N TRP A 483 15.69 -8.97 -19.98
CA TRP A 483 15.66 -7.55 -20.34
C TRP A 483 16.99 -6.87 -20.01
N ASP A 484 17.51 -7.06 -18.81
CA ASP A 484 18.82 -6.56 -18.37
C ASP A 484 19.96 -6.97 -19.30
N ARG A 485 19.90 -8.19 -19.86
CA ARG A 485 20.92 -8.71 -20.79
C ARG A 485 20.75 -8.23 -22.22
N GLY A 486 19.80 -7.35 -22.50
CA GLY A 486 19.52 -6.88 -23.86
C GLY A 486 18.88 -7.95 -24.76
N MET A 487 18.37 -9.05 -24.19
CA MET A 487 17.78 -10.15 -24.96
C MET A 487 16.31 -9.86 -25.26
N MET A 488 16.06 -9.09 -26.32
CA MET A 488 14.73 -8.52 -26.62
C MET A 488 13.70 -9.57 -27.08
N ILE A 489 14.10 -10.57 -27.86
CA ILE A 489 13.18 -11.65 -28.29
C ILE A 489 12.71 -12.48 -27.08
N PRO A 490 13.59 -12.99 -26.19
CA PRO A 490 13.14 -13.64 -24.94
C PRO A 490 12.30 -12.74 -24.05
N ALA A 491 12.63 -11.45 -23.94
CA ALA A 491 11.84 -10.49 -23.18
C ALA A 491 10.39 -10.41 -23.72
N LEU A 492 10.22 -10.42 -25.04
CA LEU A 492 8.90 -10.39 -25.68
C LEU A 492 8.09 -11.64 -25.32
N VAL A 493 8.72 -12.82 -25.37
CA VAL A 493 8.06 -14.09 -25.00
C VAL A 493 7.59 -14.06 -23.55
N PHE A 494 8.42 -13.62 -22.60
CA PHE A 494 8.00 -13.54 -21.20
C PHE A 494 6.89 -12.50 -20.96
N LEU A 495 6.87 -11.39 -21.70
CA LEU A 495 5.75 -10.43 -21.65
C LEU A 495 4.44 -11.04 -22.14
N ILE A 496 4.47 -11.84 -23.21
CA ILE A 496 3.28 -12.56 -23.70
C ILE A 496 2.77 -13.54 -22.63
N LEU A 497 3.67 -14.30 -21.98
CA LEU A 497 3.31 -15.22 -20.90
C LEU A 497 2.75 -14.48 -19.66
N LEU A 498 3.29 -13.30 -19.35
CA LEU A 498 2.76 -12.42 -18.31
C LEU A 498 1.34 -11.96 -18.63
N VAL A 499 1.08 -11.50 -19.85
CA VAL A 499 -0.24 -11.08 -20.30
C VAL A 499 -1.23 -12.25 -20.26
N ALA A 500 -0.85 -13.44 -20.73
CA ALA A 500 -1.69 -14.63 -20.72
C ALA A 500 -2.08 -15.07 -19.30
N THR A 501 -1.11 -15.08 -18.37
CA THR A 501 -1.39 -15.40 -16.96
C THR A 501 -2.24 -14.33 -16.28
N ASN A 502 -2.05 -13.06 -16.62
CA ASN A 502 -2.88 -11.94 -16.18
C ASN A 502 -4.35 -12.08 -16.61
N TYR A 503 -4.61 -12.34 -17.89
CA TYR A 503 -5.98 -12.59 -18.37
C TYR A 503 -6.59 -13.86 -17.76
N SER A 504 -5.80 -14.90 -17.52
CA SER A 504 -6.25 -16.12 -16.82
C SER A 504 -6.71 -15.82 -15.40
N MET A 505 -6.00 -14.95 -14.67
CA MET A 505 -6.43 -14.50 -13.33
C MET A 505 -7.75 -13.72 -13.37
N ILE A 506 -7.92 -12.82 -14.36
CA ILE A 506 -9.19 -12.11 -14.56
C ILE A 506 -10.32 -13.11 -14.82
N PHE A 507 -10.10 -14.10 -15.70
CA PHE A 507 -11.08 -15.15 -15.98
C PHE A 507 -11.49 -15.89 -14.70
N PHE A 508 -10.54 -16.38 -13.91
CA PHE A 508 -10.83 -17.10 -12.67
C PHE A 508 -11.59 -16.24 -11.65
N CYS A 509 -11.22 -14.96 -11.51
CA CYS A 509 -11.90 -14.02 -10.64
C CYS A 509 -13.34 -13.74 -11.11
N CYS A 510 -13.54 -13.51 -12.41
CA CYS A 510 -14.85 -13.32 -13.02
C CYS A 510 -15.74 -14.56 -12.85
N ARG A 511 -15.20 -15.77 -13.03
CA ARG A 511 -15.92 -17.02 -12.78
C ARG A 511 -16.35 -17.14 -11.32
N GLY A 512 -15.44 -16.85 -10.38
CA GLY A 512 -15.75 -16.85 -8.95
C GLY A 512 -16.89 -15.88 -8.60
N LEU A 513 -16.88 -14.68 -9.18
CA LEU A 513 -17.97 -13.72 -9.02
C LEU A 513 -19.26 -14.12 -9.73
N HIS A 514 -19.20 -14.83 -10.86
CA HIS A 514 -20.39 -15.37 -11.52
C HIS A 514 -21.09 -16.39 -10.61
N ILE A 515 -20.32 -17.26 -9.96
CA ILE A 515 -20.84 -18.31 -9.07
C ILE A 515 -21.32 -17.74 -7.73
N TYR A 516 -20.52 -16.91 -7.07
CA TYR A 516 -20.78 -16.45 -5.70
C TYR A 516 -21.31 -15.01 -5.60
N GLY A 517 -21.47 -14.31 -6.72
CA GLY A 517 -21.80 -12.89 -6.75
C GLY A 517 -23.16 -12.55 -6.14
N ALA A 518 -24.18 -13.40 -6.37
CA ALA A 518 -25.50 -13.23 -5.77
C ALA A 518 -25.44 -13.36 -4.23
N TRP A 519 -24.75 -14.39 -3.74
CA TRP A 519 -24.51 -14.58 -2.31
C TRP A 519 -23.74 -13.38 -1.71
N LEU A 520 -22.67 -12.94 -2.36
CA LEU A 520 -21.90 -11.79 -1.91
C LEU A 520 -22.74 -10.51 -1.91
N LYS A 521 -23.61 -10.29 -2.90
CA LYS A 521 -24.49 -9.10 -2.93
C LYS A 521 -25.41 -9.06 -1.71
N LYS A 522 -25.97 -10.21 -1.30
CA LYS A 522 -26.92 -10.31 -0.19
C LYS A 522 -26.24 -10.26 1.18
N TYR A 523 -25.19 -11.07 1.38
CA TYR A 523 -24.60 -11.29 2.70
C TYR A 523 -23.29 -10.52 2.92
N CYS A 524 -22.55 -10.18 1.86
CA CYS A 524 -21.18 -9.64 1.94
C CYS A 524 -20.94 -8.53 0.89
N LYS A 525 -21.86 -7.57 0.77
CA LYS A 525 -21.85 -6.53 -0.30
C LYS A 525 -20.51 -5.78 -0.37
N ARG A 526 -19.88 -5.56 0.79
CA ARG A 526 -18.56 -4.91 0.86
C ARG A 526 -17.47 -5.74 0.17
N ASP A 527 -17.41 -7.04 0.42
CA ASP A 527 -16.41 -7.92 -0.20
C ASP A 527 -16.63 -8.04 -1.72
N LEU A 528 -17.88 -8.01 -2.19
CA LEU A 528 -18.17 -7.93 -3.63
C LEU A 528 -17.49 -6.71 -4.28
N TRP A 529 -17.62 -5.53 -3.66
CA TRP A 529 -17.01 -4.31 -4.17
C TRP A 529 -15.49 -4.29 -4.01
N LEU A 530 -14.96 -4.84 -2.91
CA LEU A 530 -13.50 -4.96 -2.72
C LEU A 530 -12.88 -5.90 -3.76
N ILE A 531 -13.53 -7.00 -4.13
CA ILE A 531 -13.04 -7.88 -5.20
C ILE A 531 -13.03 -7.14 -6.54
N ARG A 532 -14.09 -6.39 -6.87
CA ARG A 532 -14.15 -5.60 -8.10
C ARG A 532 -13.05 -4.52 -8.14
N ALA A 533 -12.91 -3.76 -7.07
CA ALA A 533 -11.98 -2.63 -7.02
C ALA A 533 -10.52 -3.06 -6.85
N LEU A 534 -10.21 -3.95 -5.90
CA LEU A 534 -8.84 -4.32 -5.56
C LEU A 534 -8.33 -5.49 -6.41
N VAL A 535 -9.17 -6.48 -6.73
CA VAL A 535 -8.71 -7.68 -7.46
C VAL A 535 -8.91 -7.52 -8.96
N GLN A 536 -10.16 -7.34 -9.44
CA GLN A 536 -10.40 -7.27 -10.89
C GLN A 536 -9.71 -6.05 -11.52
N ASN A 537 -9.93 -4.83 -11.00
CA ASN A 537 -9.25 -3.65 -11.54
C ASN A 537 -7.75 -3.64 -11.22
N GLY A 538 -7.32 -4.19 -10.08
CA GLY A 538 -5.88 -4.30 -9.74
C GLY A 538 -5.11 -5.24 -10.67
N VAL A 539 -5.69 -6.38 -11.05
CA VAL A 539 -5.09 -7.25 -12.07
C VAL A 539 -5.23 -6.60 -13.46
N MET A 540 -6.34 -5.92 -13.75
CA MET A 540 -6.56 -5.33 -15.08
C MET A 540 -5.63 -4.15 -15.38
N VAL A 541 -5.26 -3.33 -14.39
CA VAL A 541 -4.27 -2.26 -14.59
C VAL A 541 -2.93 -2.85 -15.03
N TYR A 542 -2.50 -3.92 -14.37
CA TYR A 542 -1.28 -4.64 -14.72
C TYR A 542 -1.39 -5.34 -16.08
N THR A 543 -2.53 -5.97 -16.36
CA THR A 543 -2.81 -6.65 -17.62
C THR A 543 -2.76 -5.68 -18.80
N THR A 544 -3.39 -4.52 -18.67
CA THR A 544 -3.45 -3.52 -19.74
C THR A 544 -2.05 -2.96 -20.00
N TRP A 545 -1.32 -2.59 -18.95
CA TRP A 545 0.02 -2.04 -19.10
C TRP A 545 1.01 -3.06 -19.67
N THR A 546 0.97 -4.32 -19.22
CA THR A 546 1.83 -5.38 -19.79
C THR A 546 1.49 -5.70 -21.24
N THR A 547 0.23 -5.56 -21.65
CA THR A 547 -0.17 -5.66 -23.06
C THR A 547 0.48 -4.54 -23.89
N ILE A 548 0.47 -3.31 -23.39
CA ILE A 548 1.14 -2.18 -24.06
C ILE A 548 2.66 -2.38 -24.07
N ALA A 549 3.25 -2.83 -22.96
CA ALA A 549 4.68 -3.14 -22.89
C ALA A 549 5.08 -4.26 -23.87
N THR A 550 4.20 -5.23 -24.11
CA THR A 550 4.40 -6.27 -25.13
C THR A 550 4.48 -5.65 -26.52
N LEU A 551 3.60 -4.70 -26.86
CA LEU A 551 3.64 -3.99 -28.15
C LEU A 551 4.87 -3.08 -28.27
N LEU A 552 5.29 -2.45 -27.19
CA LEU A 552 6.55 -1.69 -27.15
C LEU A 552 7.73 -2.61 -27.44
N ASN A 553 7.79 -3.78 -26.78
CA ASN A 553 8.90 -4.70 -26.96
C ASN A 553 8.86 -5.39 -28.34
N LEU A 554 7.67 -5.63 -28.90
CA LEU A 554 7.51 -6.01 -30.30
C LEU A 554 8.10 -4.94 -31.22
N THR A 555 7.84 -3.66 -30.96
CA THR A 555 8.40 -2.55 -31.75
C THR A 555 9.93 -2.55 -31.69
N ILE A 556 10.50 -2.79 -30.50
CA ILE A 556 11.95 -2.94 -30.33
C ILE A 556 12.47 -4.08 -31.22
N VAL A 557 11.88 -5.27 -31.14
CA VAL A 557 12.31 -6.41 -31.95
C VAL A 557 12.20 -6.11 -33.45
N LEU A 558 11.11 -5.45 -33.90
CA LEU A 558 10.94 -5.08 -35.30
C LEU A 558 12.02 -4.11 -35.78
N VAL A 559 12.39 -3.13 -34.96
CA VAL A 559 13.41 -2.14 -35.32
C VAL A 559 14.81 -2.73 -35.27
N TYR A 560 15.18 -3.37 -34.17
CA TYR A 560 16.56 -3.73 -33.85
C TYR A 560 16.95 -5.14 -34.31
N ASP A 561 16.03 -6.10 -34.32
CA ASP A 561 16.31 -7.48 -34.75
C ASP A 561 15.85 -7.73 -36.20
N ALA A 562 14.76 -7.08 -36.64
CA ALA A 562 14.20 -7.26 -37.98
C ALA A 562 14.51 -6.12 -38.98
N ASN A 563 15.27 -5.10 -38.57
CA ASN A 563 15.67 -3.95 -39.40
C ASN A 563 14.50 -3.22 -40.09
N MET A 564 13.30 -3.21 -39.47
CA MET A 564 12.16 -2.45 -39.97
C MET A 564 12.34 -0.96 -39.68
N SER A 565 11.84 -0.09 -40.57
CA SER A 565 11.88 1.35 -40.32
C SER A 565 11.16 1.71 -39.01
N PRO A 566 11.67 2.64 -38.19
CA PRO A 566 11.04 3.01 -36.92
C PRO A 566 9.58 3.44 -37.07
N VAL A 567 9.26 4.12 -38.17
CA VAL A 567 7.92 4.60 -38.45
C VAL A 567 6.99 3.43 -38.80
N ASP A 568 7.43 2.44 -39.57
CA ASP A 568 6.59 1.29 -39.93
C ASP A 568 6.38 0.35 -38.74
N ALA A 569 7.45 0.08 -37.97
CA ALA A 569 7.37 -0.73 -36.75
C ALA A 569 6.38 -0.15 -35.73
N ALA A 570 6.42 1.17 -35.50
CA ALA A 570 5.46 1.84 -34.64
C ALA A 570 4.03 1.81 -35.21
N THR A 571 3.89 1.93 -36.54
CA THR A 571 2.58 1.86 -37.22
C THR A 571 1.93 0.50 -37.01
N VAL A 572 2.70 -0.60 -37.09
CA VAL A 572 2.22 -1.96 -36.81
C VAL A 572 1.69 -2.06 -35.39
N SER A 573 2.48 -1.64 -34.39
CA SER A 573 2.10 -1.75 -32.98
C SER A 573 0.89 -0.89 -32.60
N TYR A 574 0.76 0.33 -33.12
CA TYR A 574 -0.44 1.15 -32.88
C TYR A 574 -1.68 0.62 -33.61
N SER A 575 -1.51 0.01 -34.78
CA SER A 575 -2.61 -0.66 -35.48
C SER A 575 -3.11 -1.86 -34.69
N LEU A 576 -2.20 -2.68 -34.14
CA LEU A 576 -2.56 -3.78 -33.25
C LEU A 576 -3.28 -3.29 -31.99
N LEU A 577 -2.79 -2.21 -31.37
CA LEU A 577 -3.46 -1.60 -30.20
C LEU A 577 -4.88 -1.14 -30.54
N SER A 578 -5.08 -0.56 -31.72
CA SER A 578 -6.38 -0.11 -32.20
C SER A 578 -7.36 -1.26 -32.38
N VAL A 579 -6.92 -2.35 -33.02
CA VAL A 579 -7.73 -3.57 -33.17
C VAL A 579 -8.09 -4.15 -31.80
N LEU A 580 -7.11 -4.29 -30.90
CA LEU A 580 -7.34 -4.79 -29.54
C LEU A 580 -8.36 -3.95 -28.78
N LEU A 581 -8.27 -2.61 -28.88
CA LEU A 581 -9.20 -1.70 -28.23
C LEU A 581 -10.63 -1.83 -28.74
N VAL A 582 -10.82 -1.85 -30.06
CA VAL A 582 -12.15 -1.96 -30.68
C VAL A 582 -12.78 -3.31 -30.38
N VAL A 583 -12.01 -4.40 -30.53
CA VAL A 583 -12.48 -5.76 -30.24
C VAL A 583 -12.81 -5.90 -28.75
N TRP A 584 -11.94 -5.41 -27.86
CA TRP A 584 -12.18 -5.44 -26.43
C TRP A 584 -13.45 -4.66 -26.06
N PHE A 585 -13.61 -3.43 -26.58
CA PHE A 585 -14.80 -2.62 -26.35
C PHE A 585 -16.08 -3.33 -26.83
N ALA A 586 -16.05 -3.97 -27.99
CA ALA A 586 -17.19 -4.74 -28.48
C ALA A 586 -17.51 -5.92 -27.56
N LEU A 587 -16.51 -6.73 -27.19
CA LEU A 587 -16.68 -7.91 -26.35
C LEU A 587 -17.15 -7.56 -24.94
N GLU A 588 -16.58 -6.54 -24.30
CA GLU A 588 -16.92 -6.14 -22.92
C GLU A 588 -18.31 -5.54 -22.78
N ASN A 589 -18.88 -5.02 -23.88
CA ASN A 589 -20.21 -4.41 -23.89
C ASN A 589 -21.29 -5.38 -24.38
N THR A 590 -20.93 -6.49 -25.01
CA THR A 590 -21.85 -7.50 -25.53
C THR A 590 -21.75 -8.82 -24.76
N ILE A 591 -20.75 -9.64 -25.06
CA ILE A 591 -20.60 -11.02 -24.57
C ILE A 591 -20.17 -11.04 -23.10
N LEU A 592 -19.19 -10.21 -22.74
CA LEU A 592 -18.54 -10.25 -21.43
C LEU A 592 -19.17 -9.30 -20.41
N ASP A 593 -20.16 -8.48 -20.77
CA ASP A 593 -20.73 -7.43 -19.90
C ASP A 593 -21.05 -7.94 -18.50
N LYS A 594 -21.75 -9.07 -18.37
CA LYS A 594 -22.12 -9.63 -17.05
C LYS A 594 -20.92 -9.92 -16.14
N HIS A 595 -19.75 -10.16 -16.71
CA HIS A 595 -18.53 -10.57 -16.01
C HIS A 595 -17.59 -9.38 -15.75
N VAL A 596 -17.45 -8.48 -16.72
CA VAL A 596 -16.45 -7.40 -16.69
C VAL A 596 -17.05 -6.00 -16.55
N ARG A 597 -18.37 -5.87 -16.29
CA ARG A 597 -19.07 -4.57 -16.23
C ARG A 597 -18.34 -3.50 -15.41
N TYR A 598 -17.78 -3.89 -14.27
CA TYR A 598 -17.14 -2.96 -13.32
C TYR A 598 -15.62 -2.89 -13.46
N ILE A 599 -15.06 -3.46 -14.53
CA ILE A 599 -13.66 -3.27 -14.91
C ILE A 599 -13.60 -2.04 -15.80
N LEU A 600 -13.07 -0.94 -15.27
CA LEU A 600 -13.07 0.37 -15.94
C LEU A 600 -11.65 0.90 -16.21
N ILE A 601 -10.65 0.35 -15.52
CA ILE A 601 -9.29 0.89 -15.53
C ILE A 601 -8.58 0.73 -16.88
N THR A 602 -9.02 -0.17 -17.75
CA THR A 602 -8.40 -0.47 -19.06
C THR A 602 -8.18 0.80 -19.88
N TYR A 603 -9.22 1.62 -20.07
CA TYR A 603 -9.13 2.83 -20.88
C TYR A 603 -8.25 3.90 -20.25
N VAL A 604 -8.26 4.01 -18.92
CA VAL A 604 -7.41 4.96 -18.19
C VAL A 604 -5.93 4.66 -18.45
N VAL A 605 -5.54 3.38 -18.45
CA VAL A 605 -4.15 2.96 -18.75
C VAL A 605 -3.76 3.24 -20.19
N VAL A 606 -4.67 2.97 -21.14
CA VAL A 606 -4.41 3.26 -22.56
C VAL A 606 -4.28 4.76 -22.80
N ILE A 607 -5.18 5.56 -22.24
CA ILE A 607 -5.14 7.02 -22.30
C ILE A 607 -3.82 7.54 -21.70
N TRP A 608 -3.40 6.99 -20.56
CA TRP A 608 -2.12 7.34 -19.93
C TRP A 608 -0.92 7.06 -20.85
N ALA A 609 -0.86 5.88 -21.46
CA ALA A 609 0.22 5.51 -22.37
C ALA A 609 0.24 6.40 -23.62
N LEU A 610 -0.92 6.65 -24.22
CA LEU A 610 -1.04 7.49 -25.41
C LEU A 610 -0.78 8.96 -25.12
N ALA A 611 -1.15 9.47 -23.93
CA ALA A 611 -0.79 10.81 -23.47
C ALA A 611 0.73 10.96 -23.25
N GLY A 612 1.41 9.91 -22.81
CA GLY A 612 2.87 9.85 -22.82
C GLY A 612 3.45 9.96 -24.23
N ASN A 613 2.93 9.14 -25.13
CA ASN A 613 3.44 9.07 -26.50
C ASN A 613 3.15 10.31 -27.33
N ILE A 614 2.03 11.00 -27.12
CA ILE A 614 1.72 12.26 -27.82
C ILE A 614 2.68 13.36 -27.37
N ASN A 615 3.02 13.41 -26.07
CA ASN A 615 4.00 14.36 -25.54
C ASN A 615 5.38 14.19 -26.19
N LYS A 616 5.80 12.94 -26.45
CA LYS A 616 7.09 12.65 -27.10
C LYS A 616 7.08 12.90 -28.60
N ASN A 617 6.01 12.48 -29.30
CA ASN A 617 6.05 12.29 -30.75
C ASN A 617 5.18 13.28 -31.57
N TYR A 618 4.49 14.22 -30.93
CA TYR A 618 3.59 15.16 -31.63
C TYR A 618 4.21 16.55 -31.80
N ASP A 619 4.37 16.97 -33.05
CA ASP A 619 4.68 18.37 -33.40
C ASP A 619 3.43 19.04 -33.99
N ALA A 620 2.96 20.10 -33.34
CA ALA A 620 1.78 20.84 -33.79
C ALA A 620 2.00 21.62 -35.10
N LYS A 621 3.25 21.97 -35.43
CA LYS A 621 3.58 22.73 -36.66
C LYS A 621 3.72 21.83 -37.88
N SER A 622 4.14 20.58 -37.68
CA SER A 622 4.34 19.60 -38.75
C SER A 622 4.09 18.18 -38.25
N PRO A 623 2.81 17.79 -38.04
CA PRO A 623 2.51 16.51 -37.42
C PRO A 623 2.87 15.35 -38.35
N GLY A 624 3.86 14.55 -37.94
CA GLY A 624 4.24 13.32 -38.64
C GLY A 624 3.19 12.21 -38.51
N ARG A 625 3.28 11.19 -39.37
CA ARG A 625 2.34 10.05 -39.42
C ARG A 625 2.02 9.45 -38.04
N ILE A 626 3.05 9.20 -37.24
CA ILE A 626 2.90 8.61 -35.90
C ILE A 626 2.24 9.57 -34.92
N GLY A 627 2.60 10.86 -34.94
CA GLY A 627 1.95 11.88 -34.12
C GLY A 627 0.44 11.95 -34.38
N ILE A 628 0.03 11.98 -35.66
CA ILE A 628 -1.38 11.97 -36.06
C ILE A 628 -2.08 10.69 -35.57
N PHE A 629 -1.46 9.53 -35.78
CA PHE A 629 -2.02 8.25 -35.35
C PHE A 629 -2.29 8.25 -33.83
N ILE A 630 -1.29 8.62 -33.03
CA ILE A 630 -1.42 8.67 -31.57
C ILE A 630 -2.55 9.61 -31.15
N ALA A 631 -2.64 10.80 -31.76
CA ALA A 631 -3.68 11.78 -31.46
C ALA A 631 -5.10 11.23 -31.73
N VAL A 632 -5.30 10.58 -32.88
CA VAL A 632 -6.58 9.96 -33.23
C VAL A 632 -6.91 8.81 -32.28
N LEU A 633 -5.94 7.93 -32.00
CA LEU A 633 -6.15 6.79 -31.11
C LEU A 633 -6.44 7.21 -29.67
N LEU A 634 -5.80 8.29 -29.21
CA LEU A 634 -6.08 8.91 -27.92
C LEU A 634 -7.50 9.46 -27.85
N ALA A 635 -7.93 10.21 -28.88
CA ALA A 635 -9.29 10.74 -28.96
C ALA A 635 -10.34 9.62 -28.95
N VAL A 636 -10.13 8.56 -29.76
CA VAL A 636 -10.99 7.37 -29.77
C VAL A 636 -11.03 6.72 -28.38
N SER A 637 -9.89 6.55 -27.73
CA SER A 637 -9.81 5.95 -26.39
C SER A 637 -10.60 6.74 -25.34
N CYS A 638 -10.53 8.08 -25.39
CA CYS A 638 -11.32 8.96 -24.53
C CYS A 638 -12.83 8.82 -24.79
N VAL A 639 -13.25 8.79 -26.06
CA VAL A 639 -14.67 8.60 -26.43
C VAL A 639 -15.18 7.24 -25.95
N LEU A 640 -14.43 6.16 -26.20
CA LEU A 640 -14.79 4.82 -25.73
C LEU A 640 -14.90 4.77 -24.20
N PHE A 641 -14.01 5.45 -23.47
CA PHE A 641 -14.08 5.51 -22.01
C PHE A 641 -15.36 6.20 -21.52
N VAL A 642 -15.71 7.35 -22.09
CA VAL A 642 -16.94 8.07 -21.73
C VAL A 642 -18.17 7.23 -22.02
N ILE A 643 -18.24 6.61 -23.21
CA ILE A 643 -19.35 5.70 -23.56
C ILE A 643 -19.41 4.55 -22.57
N ARG A 644 -18.27 3.96 -22.20
CA ARG A 644 -18.21 2.85 -21.23
C ARG A 644 -18.77 3.27 -19.88
N ILE A 645 -18.41 4.44 -19.35
CA ILE A 645 -18.95 4.95 -18.09
C ILE A 645 -20.46 5.09 -18.18
N ILE A 646 -20.97 5.74 -19.24
CA ILE A 646 -22.41 5.96 -19.44
C ILE A 646 -23.15 4.62 -19.48
N LEU A 647 -22.66 3.65 -20.27
CA LEU A 647 -23.26 2.33 -20.39
C LEU A 647 -23.25 1.58 -19.06
N VAL A 648 -22.16 1.61 -18.30
CA VAL A 648 -22.04 0.92 -17.01
C VAL A 648 -22.98 1.54 -15.99
N VAL A 649 -23.05 2.86 -15.90
CA VAL A 649 -23.98 3.58 -15.02
C VAL A 649 -25.42 3.26 -15.40
N TRP A 650 -25.78 3.38 -16.67
CA TRP A 650 -27.12 3.07 -17.15
C TRP A 650 -27.51 1.60 -16.86
N ARG A 651 -26.63 0.63 -17.16
CA ARG A 651 -26.86 -0.79 -16.88
C ARG A 651 -26.88 -1.09 -15.37
N HIS A 652 -26.16 -0.34 -14.55
CA HIS A 652 -26.20 -0.52 -13.09
C HIS A 652 -27.61 -0.24 -12.54
N PHE A 653 -28.26 0.82 -13.03
CA PHE A 653 -29.60 1.21 -12.57
C PHE A 653 -30.74 0.48 -13.30
N LYS A 654 -30.62 0.23 -14.61
CA LYS A 654 -31.69 -0.37 -15.41
C LYS A 654 -31.61 -1.89 -15.57
N LYS A 655 -30.41 -2.47 -15.41
CA LYS A 655 -30.15 -3.92 -15.54
C LYS A 655 -29.20 -4.41 -14.42
N PRO A 656 -29.51 -4.16 -13.15
CA PRO A 656 -28.64 -4.49 -12.02
C PRO A 656 -28.29 -5.97 -11.98
N LEU A 657 -27.02 -6.26 -11.66
CA LEU A 657 -26.57 -7.65 -11.55
C LEU A 657 -27.16 -8.30 -10.27
N TYR A 658 -27.56 -9.56 -10.40
CA TYR A 658 -28.06 -10.42 -9.32
C TYR A 658 -29.37 -9.94 -8.66
N GLU A 659 -30.30 -9.30 -9.39
CA GLU A 659 -31.65 -9.05 -8.85
C GLU A 659 -32.56 -10.27 -8.91
N ASP A 660 -32.47 -11.07 -9.99
CA ASP A 660 -33.35 -12.25 -10.20
C ASP A 660 -32.78 -13.55 -9.61
N ALA A 661 -31.86 -13.47 -8.63
CA ALA A 661 -31.20 -14.66 -8.11
C ALA A 661 -32.12 -15.47 -7.19
N GLY A 662 -32.53 -16.66 -7.64
CA GLY A 662 -33.37 -17.59 -6.88
C GLY A 662 -32.69 -18.21 -5.64
N PRO A 663 -33.44 -18.92 -4.76
CA PRO A 663 -32.93 -19.48 -3.51
C PRO A 663 -31.69 -20.39 -3.66
N GLU A 664 -31.64 -21.17 -4.75
CA GLU A 664 -30.50 -22.06 -5.06
C GLU A 664 -29.17 -21.33 -5.28
N ALA A 665 -29.20 -20.08 -5.76
CA ALA A 665 -27.99 -19.25 -5.95
C ALA A 665 -27.50 -18.62 -4.63
N MET A 666 -28.18 -18.90 -3.51
CA MET A 666 -27.91 -18.35 -2.19
C MET A 666 -27.46 -19.39 -1.15
N GLU A 667 -27.48 -20.69 -1.44
CA GLU A 667 -26.96 -21.73 -0.55
C GLU A 667 -25.54 -22.19 -0.92
N VAL A 668 -24.54 -21.82 -0.10
CA VAL A 668 -23.11 -22.09 -0.34
C VAL A 668 -22.78 -23.57 -0.53
N MET A 669 -23.50 -24.47 0.16
CA MET A 669 -23.28 -25.93 0.06
C MET A 669 -23.77 -26.52 -1.26
N ASP A 670 -24.89 -26.04 -1.79
CA ASP A 670 -25.42 -26.51 -3.07
C ASP A 670 -24.68 -25.87 -4.27
N ILE A 671 -24.20 -24.64 -4.12
CA ILE A 671 -23.28 -24.00 -5.08
C ILE A 671 -21.96 -24.80 -5.18
N SER A 672 -21.39 -25.21 -4.04
CA SER A 672 -20.16 -26.01 -3.98
C SER A 672 -20.33 -27.42 -4.59
N LYS A 673 -21.51 -28.04 -4.44
CA LYS A 673 -21.82 -29.33 -5.06
C LYS A 673 -21.99 -29.25 -6.58
N LYS A 674 -22.59 -28.18 -7.13
CA LYS A 674 -22.71 -27.97 -8.58
C LYS A 674 -21.33 -27.77 -9.24
N ASP A 675 -20.42 -27.01 -8.63
CA ASP A 675 -19.10 -26.71 -9.21
C ASP A 675 -18.18 -27.95 -9.24
N LYS A 676 -18.28 -28.85 -8.25
CA LYS A 676 -17.59 -30.16 -8.25
C LYS A 676 -18.03 -31.09 -9.38
N LYS A 677 -19.22 -30.89 -9.97
CA LYS A 677 -19.78 -31.75 -11.02
C LYS A 677 -19.31 -31.38 -12.43
N ILE A 678 -18.71 -30.20 -12.61
CA ILE A 678 -18.32 -29.65 -13.92
C ILE A 678 -16.80 -29.82 -14.20
N PHE A 679 -16.00 -30.17 -13.19
CA PHE A 679 -14.56 -30.44 -13.31
C PHE A 679 -14.12 -31.75 -12.65
N ARG A 680 -14.93 -32.80 -12.84
CA ARG A 680 -14.37 -34.15 -12.86
C ARG A 680 -13.87 -34.45 -14.26
#